data_AF-A0A1Z5KY03-F1
#
_entry.id   AF-A0A1Z5KY03-F1
#
_cell.length_a   1.000
_cell.length_b   1.000
_cell.length_c   1.000
_cell.angle_alpha   90.00
_cell.angle_beta   90.00
_cell.angle_gamma   90.00
#
_symmetry.space_group_name_H-M   'P 1'
#
loop_
_entity.id
_entity.type
_entity.pdbx_description
1 polymer ?
#
loop_
_entity_poly.entity_id
_entity_poly.type
_entity_poly.pdbx_seq_one_letter_code
_entity_poly.pdbx_strand_id
1 'polypeptide(L)'
;MLTSKTFVKKTKKGGFLKIVREHYLRDDIWCSSQLCTKCKHEAPLLRAHPTRSSDLCTSSHYIVIDTNVVLHQLDVLKDDAFTDVIVPQTVVEEVRHRHGPRYKVLREIISNRDRRFYSFVNEHHKDTYVERSQGETANDRNDRAIRRVVSWYSDHLGPCANIVFLTEDEDNRSKALAEGLCAYTFSEYVKSLKDNPLLMDKLALPGTKIAGADGPLYPEYLPASVLQAGLRDGRFLQGKFQASRHNYLEGNVVIGDADDEQGTRSVLIQGRNNLNRVVHEDSVVVEPLPEDLWSVPSNVVLLDDKKHTEEEEEEENLKGKKSVGQRVPTGRVVGILRRKWRPYCGVLEPSPLKGSFRHTFVPSERRIPKIRIETRQAERLLGRRIVVCIDSWPRDSRYPQGHYVSVLGDIGDRSTENKVLLLEHDIPHGEFPQSVLACLPNMPWTITAEDEAMRKDLRSLCICSVDPPGCTDIDDALHCRPLPNGNLEVGVHIADVSHFVRPSTALDREAANRGTTVYLVDQRIDMVPDLLSSNLCSLRGAEERLAFSVLWEMTLQAEVVSTQFHKTIIRSRAALTYAEAQARIDDPSAKDELSESLRNLNRLAKQLKQRRIANGALTLASSEVRFHMDTETHDPIDVKSKELLETNSMVEEWMLLANGAVAQHIYKEFPDCGLLRRHPVPPVANFEPLLQAAQSKGLELKVATGRELATSLDNAVLEEQPFFNTMLRMVATRCMPQALYFCTGCVSREDFIHYGLALDFYTHFTSPIRRYSDLIVHRLLAAAIGADTTSPELLDKLKCQALCNNLNFRHRMAQYAGRASVGLYTQVFFKERSTDEDGYVLFVRENALQVLLPKYGLESTLFLTAKLPEENAVTWTYDPQKGTQTCGGVTLSQFDRVVVRVCVDSSNVQHQKIVLKLVQPQVPGFSVPEALGSSSEDLRPAKKLRT
;
A
#
# COMPACT_ATOMS: atom_id res chain seq x y z
N MET A 1 37.58 -31.54 4.76
CA MET A 1 37.48 -32.32 6.03
C MET A 1 36.00 -32.47 6.39
N LEU A 2 35.57 -33.62 6.90
CA LEU A 2 34.18 -33.88 7.28
C LEU A 2 34.04 -33.85 8.81
N THR A 3 33.09 -33.07 9.34
CA THR A 3 32.66 -33.10 10.75
C THR A 3 31.14 -33.30 10.82
N SER A 4 30.58 -33.45 12.02
CA SER A 4 29.14 -33.64 12.23
C SER A 4 28.57 -32.59 13.19
N LYS A 5 27.45 -31.98 12.82
CA LYS A 5 26.72 -31.00 13.64
C LYS A 5 25.49 -31.68 14.25
N THR A 6 25.49 -31.79 15.57
CA THR A 6 24.39 -32.42 16.33
C THR A 6 23.62 -31.36 17.13
N PHE A 7 22.29 -31.34 17.00
CA PHE A 7 21.43 -30.47 17.80
C PHE A 7 20.07 -31.10 18.09
N VAL A 8 19.42 -30.66 19.16
CA VAL A 8 18.08 -31.14 19.56
C VAL A 8 17.04 -30.11 19.19
N LYS A 9 16.02 -30.53 18.43
CA LYS A 9 14.90 -29.68 18.00
C LYS A 9 13.62 -30.12 18.71
N LYS A 10 12.92 -29.17 19.34
CA LYS A 10 11.57 -29.42 19.85
C LYS A 10 10.60 -29.48 18.66
N THR A 11 9.81 -30.52 18.59
CA THR A 11 8.78 -30.73 17.57
C THR A 11 7.53 -29.92 17.92
N LYS A 12 6.67 -29.63 16.92
CA LYS A 12 5.39 -28.94 17.12
C LYS A 12 4.48 -29.66 18.13
N LYS A 13 4.62 -30.98 18.27
CA LYS A 13 3.88 -31.83 19.24
C LYS A 13 4.53 -31.87 20.63
N GLY A 14 5.58 -31.08 20.87
CA GLY A 14 6.25 -30.98 22.17
C GLY A 14 7.35 -32.01 22.45
N GLY A 15 7.52 -33.05 21.62
CA GLY A 15 8.61 -34.02 21.73
C GLY A 15 9.97 -33.46 21.26
N PHE A 16 11.07 -34.11 21.62
CA PHE A 16 12.43 -33.69 21.26
C PHE A 16 13.03 -34.64 20.21
N LEU A 17 13.57 -34.08 19.14
CA LEU A 17 14.23 -34.83 18.07
C LEU A 17 15.72 -34.47 18.03
N LYS A 18 16.61 -35.47 18.13
CA LYS A 18 18.04 -35.31 17.88
C LYS A 18 18.29 -35.33 16.38
N ILE A 19 18.88 -34.26 15.85
CA ILE A 19 19.24 -34.13 14.43
C ILE A 19 20.77 -34.14 14.35
N VAL A 20 21.30 -35.03 13.51
CA VAL A 20 22.73 -35.10 13.16
C VAL A 20 22.84 -34.77 11.68
N ARG A 21 23.70 -33.80 11.34
CA ARG A 21 23.99 -33.42 9.95
C ARG A 21 25.48 -33.52 9.69
N GLU A 22 25.83 -34.00 8.50
CA GLU A 22 27.19 -33.84 7.98
C GLU A 22 27.50 -32.35 7.77
N HIS A 23 28.75 -31.98 8.02
CA HIS A 23 29.22 -30.61 7.87
C HIS A 23 30.62 -30.62 7.26
N TYR A 24 30.71 -30.14 6.02
CA TYR A 24 31.96 -30.13 5.25
C TYR A 24 32.76 -28.86 5.53
N LEU A 25 34.04 -29.04 5.81
CA LEU A 25 35.04 -28.00 5.98
C LEU A 25 35.96 -27.97 4.74
N ARG A 26 36.05 -26.79 4.15
CA ARG A 26 36.70 -26.45 2.89
C ARG A 26 37.91 -25.55 3.13
N ASP A 27 38.86 -25.62 2.21
CA ASP A 27 40.10 -24.84 2.16
C ASP A 27 40.16 -23.89 0.94
N ASP A 28 39.15 -23.93 0.07
CA ASP A 28 39.02 -23.11 -1.14
C ASP A 28 38.09 -21.89 -0.97
N ILE A 29 37.83 -21.48 0.28
CA ILE A 29 37.04 -20.29 0.60
C ILE A 29 37.98 -19.09 0.73
N TRP A 30 37.94 -18.15 -0.22
CA TRP A 30 38.85 -17.01 -0.26
C TRP A 30 38.38 -15.81 0.58
N CYS A 31 39.31 -14.93 0.95
CA CYS A 31 39.03 -13.74 1.77
C CYS A 31 38.45 -12.53 1.00
N SER A 32 38.46 -12.58 -0.34
CA SER A 32 38.02 -11.52 -1.27
C SER A 32 38.76 -10.17 -1.19
N SER A 33 39.95 -10.12 -0.57
CA SER A 33 40.77 -8.89 -0.45
C SER A 33 41.77 -8.75 -1.60
N GLN A 34 41.85 -7.54 -2.17
CA GLN A 34 42.89 -7.20 -3.16
C GLN A 34 44.32 -7.22 -2.59
N LEU A 35 44.49 -7.15 -1.26
CA LEU A 35 45.81 -7.27 -0.63
C LEU A 35 46.29 -8.73 -0.53
N CYS A 36 45.40 -9.69 -0.71
CA CYS A 36 45.73 -11.08 -0.48
C CYS A 36 46.48 -11.68 -1.67
N THR A 37 47.68 -12.19 -1.37
CA THR A 37 48.51 -12.95 -2.31
C THR A 37 48.40 -14.46 -2.13
N LYS A 38 47.73 -14.92 -1.06
CA LYS A 38 47.61 -16.34 -0.69
C LYS A 38 46.38 -17.02 -1.33
N CYS A 39 45.27 -16.31 -1.44
CA CYS A 39 44.03 -16.83 -1.99
C CYS A 39 44.01 -16.69 -3.51
N LYS A 40 43.44 -17.68 -4.22
CA LYS A 40 43.15 -17.55 -5.65
C LYS A 40 41.84 -16.78 -5.83
N HIS A 41 41.92 -15.49 -6.15
CA HIS A 41 40.76 -14.66 -6.41
C HIS A 41 40.44 -14.60 -7.90
N GLU A 42 39.20 -14.87 -8.29
CA GLU A 42 38.72 -14.61 -9.66
C GLU A 42 38.39 -13.12 -9.87
N ALA A 43 37.74 -12.50 -8.89
CA ALA A 43 37.43 -11.07 -8.89
C ALA A 43 37.26 -10.57 -7.43
N PRO A 44 38.33 -10.06 -6.77
CA PRO A 44 38.27 -9.62 -5.38
C PRO A 44 37.33 -8.42 -5.23
N LEU A 45 36.47 -8.45 -4.19
CA LEU A 45 35.47 -7.42 -3.93
C LEU A 45 36.00 -6.31 -3.01
N LEU A 46 36.84 -6.65 -2.03
CA LEU A 46 37.34 -5.72 -1.02
C LEU A 46 38.61 -5.01 -1.51
N ARG A 47 38.65 -3.69 -1.37
CA ARG A 47 39.75 -2.84 -1.87
C ARG A 47 41.02 -2.98 -1.07
N ALA A 48 42.16 -2.67 -1.69
CA ALA A 48 43.45 -2.79 -1.02
C ALA A 48 43.64 -1.81 0.15
N HIS A 49 43.16 -0.57 0.01
CA HIS A 49 43.30 0.47 1.04
C HIS A 49 41.96 1.16 1.30
N PRO A 50 41.03 0.54 2.05
CA PRO A 50 39.81 1.22 2.48
C PRO A 50 40.18 2.39 3.40
N THR A 51 39.86 3.62 2.98
CA THR A 51 40.10 4.83 3.77
C THR A 51 38.77 5.35 4.36
N ARG A 52 38.77 5.60 5.67
CA ARG A 52 37.73 6.35 6.40
C ARG A 52 38.43 7.19 7.45
N SER A 53 38.16 8.49 7.50
CA SER A 53 38.75 9.35 8.54
C SER A 53 38.03 9.12 9.87
N SER A 54 38.74 8.54 10.85
CA SER A 54 38.23 8.28 12.20
C SER A 54 39.25 8.71 13.26
N ASP A 55 38.77 9.22 14.39
CA ASP A 55 39.58 9.48 15.58
C ASP A 55 40.04 8.20 16.30
N LEU A 56 39.24 7.12 16.21
CA LEU A 56 39.56 5.83 16.81
C LEU A 56 40.49 4.98 15.93
N CYS A 57 40.33 5.09 14.60
CA CYS A 57 41.07 4.28 13.63
C CYS A 57 41.70 5.18 12.57
N THR A 58 42.96 5.56 12.78
CA THR A 58 43.69 6.48 11.88
C THR A 58 44.29 5.82 10.64
N SER A 59 44.24 4.49 10.57
CA SER A 59 44.83 3.66 9.51
C SER A 59 43.77 2.92 8.70
N SER A 60 44.15 2.45 7.51
CA SER A 60 43.25 1.71 6.61
C SER A 60 42.79 0.40 7.24
N HIS A 61 41.48 0.15 7.25
CA HIS A 61 40.90 -1.01 7.93
C HIS A 61 39.62 -1.57 7.28
N TYR A 62 39.48 -2.90 7.36
CA TYR A 62 38.23 -3.60 7.09
C TYR A 62 37.34 -3.64 8.33
N ILE A 63 36.03 -3.74 8.12
CA ILE A 63 35.05 -3.85 9.20
C ILE A 63 34.48 -5.27 9.20
N VAL A 64 34.48 -5.91 10.37
CA VAL A 64 33.70 -7.14 10.62
C VAL A 64 32.55 -6.76 11.55
N ILE A 65 31.32 -7.11 11.19
CA ILE A 65 30.14 -6.76 11.97
C ILE A 65 29.53 -7.95 12.68
N ASP A 66 28.95 -7.70 13.84
CA ASP A 66 28.16 -8.66 14.62
C ASP A 66 26.66 -8.68 14.21
N THR A 67 25.93 -9.70 14.65
CA THR A 67 24.48 -9.86 14.47
C THR A 67 23.70 -8.67 15.01
N ASN A 68 24.00 -8.19 16.22
CA ASN A 68 23.22 -7.11 16.82
C ASN A 68 23.40 -5.78 16.07
N VAL A 69 24.55 -5.56 15.44
CA VAL A 69 24.79 -4.41 14.57
C VAL A 69 23.87 -4.45 13.35
N VAL A 70 23.77 -5.60 12.67
CA VAL A 70 22.88 -5.75 11.50
C VAL A 70 21.41 -5.64 11.90
N LEU A 71 21.06 -6.15 13.08
CA LEU A 71 19.71 -5.95 13.59
C LEU A 71 19.48 -4.46 13.83
N HIS A 72 20.18 -3.82 14.75
CA HIS A 72 19.78 -2.51 15.24
C HIS A 72 20.19 -1.34 14.34
N GLN A 73 21.28 -1.45 13.60
CA GLN A 73 21.94 -0.31 12.95
C GLN A 73 21.96 -0.41 11.41
N LEU A 74 21.00 -1.15 10.83
CA LEU A 74 20.95 -1.40 9.39
C LEU A 74 20.82 -0.11 8.55
N ASP A 75 20.13 0.90 9.07
CA ASP A 75 19.93 2.17 8.36
C ASP A 75 21.22 3.00 8.27
N VAL A 76 22.13 2.84 9.23
CA VAL A 76 23.51 3.36 9.14
C VAL A 76 24.33 2.54 8.14
N LEU A 77 24.21 1.21 8.16
CA LEU A 77 24.91 0.32 7.22
C LEU A 77 24.47 0.49 5.76
N LYS A 78 23.33 1.13 5.50
CA LYS A 78 22.86 1.54 4.16
C LYS A 78 23.50 2.82 3.65
N ASP A 79 24.25 3.55 4.46
CA ASP A 79 24.92 4.77 4.02
C ASP A 79 26.18 4.44 3.21
N ASP A 80 26.52 5.24 2.18
CA ASP A 80 27.68 5.00 1.31
C ASP A 80 29.02 5.16 2.03
N ALA A 81 29.02 5.76 3.22
CA ALA A 81 30.17 5.79 4.11
C ALA A 81 30.64 4.37 4.51
N PHE A 82 29.72 3.40 4.58
CA PHE A 82 30.03 2.00 4.90
C PHE A 82 30.25 1.21 3.63
N THR A 83 31.52 0.93 3.34
CA THR A 83 31.97 0.07 2.23
C THR A 83 33.05 -0.89 2.73
N ASP A 84 33.45 -1.92 1.99
CA ASP A 84 34.53 -2.84 2.41
C ASP A 84 34.25 -3.51 3.78
N VAL A 85 33.03 -4.05 3.91
CA VAL A 85 32.51 -4.69 5.13
C VAL A 85 32.45 -6.20 4.93
N ILE A 86 32.97 -6.95 5.91
CA ILE A 86 32.94 -8.40 5.96
C ILE A 86 31.77 -8.83 6.86
N VAL A 87 30.88 -9.65 6.31
CA VAL A 87 29.71 -10.17 7.01
C VAL A 87 29.87 -11.69 7.16
N PRO A 88 30.17 -12.21 8.36
CA PRO A 88 30.25 -13.65 8.57
C PRO A 88 28.94 -14.36 8.23
N GLN A 89 29.01 -15.57 7.66
CA GLN A 89 27.85 -16.41 7.38
C GLN A 89 27.03 -16.68 8.66
N THR A 90 27.67 -16.86 9.81
CA THR A 90 26.99 -16.99 11.10
C THR A 90 26.04 -15.82 11.37
N VAL A 91 26.47 -14.58 11.10
CA VAL A 91 25.66 -13.37 11.23
C VAL A 91 24.50 -13.37 10.24
N VAL A 92 24.76 -13.70 8.98
CA VAL A 92 23.73 -13.77 7.92
C VAL A 92 22.63 -14.78 8.29
N GLU A 93 23.01 -15.95 8.80
CA GLU A 93 22.07 -17.01 9.22
C GLU A 93 21.29 -16.62 10.48
N GLU A 94 21.94 -15.98 11.45
CA GLU A 94 21.28 -15.54 12.67
C GLU A 94 20.25 -14.44 12.39
N VAL A 95 20.61 -13.44 11.57
CA VAL A 95 19.67 -12.40 11.12
C VAL A 95 18.51 -13.01 10.34
N ARG A 96 18.75 -14.02 9.49
CA ARG A 96 17.68 -14.74 8.78
C ARG A 96 16.67 -15.38 9.74
N HIS A 97 17.15 -15.99 10.83
CA HIS A 97 16.29 -16.64 11.82
C HIS A 97 15.61 -15.65 12.77
N ARG A 98 16.27 -14.55 13.13
CA ARG A 98 15.72 -13.54 14.06
C ARG A 98 14.80 -12.54 13.38
N HIS A 99 15.14 -12.07 12.17
CA HIS A 99 14.40 -10.98 11.50
C HIS A 99 14.47 -11.05 9.96
N GLY A 100 13.56 -11.82 9.35
CA GLY A 100 13.48 -12.03 7.89
C GLY A 100 13.51 -10.77 7.02
N PRO A 101 12.78 -9.68 7.33
CA PRO A 101 12.86 -8.44 6.54
C PRO A 101 14.25 -7.79 6.53
N ARG A 102 14.98 -7.82 7.66
CA ARG A 102 16.34 -7.25 7.75
C ARG A 102 17.34 -8.12 6.98
N TYR A 103 17.13 -9.43 6.98
CA TYR A 103 17.89 -10.36 6.13
C TYR A 103 17.74 -10.07 4.64
N LYS A 104 16.54 -9.73 4.15
CA LYS A 104 16.33 -9.36 2.74
C LYS A 104 17.15 -8.13 2.36
N VAL A 105 17.07 -7.07 3.17
CA VAL A 105 17.84 -5.84 2.98
C VAL A 105 19.35 -6.11 3.05
N LEU A 106 19.81 -6.89 4.03
CA LEU A 106 21.22 -7.30 4.10
C LEU A 106 21.67 -8.02 2.82
N ARG A 107 20.83 -8.89 2.27
CA ARG A 107 21.10 -9.60 1.01
C ARG A 107 21.15 -8.66 -0.18
N GLU A 108 20.31 -7.63 -0.23
CA GLU A 108 20.36 -6.59 -1.26
C GLU A 108 21.68 -5.80 -1.18
N ILE A 109 22.10 -5.39 0.03
CA ILE A 109 23.38 -4.70 0.26
C ILE A 109 24.56 -5.59 -0.19
N ILE A 110 24.56 -6.88 0.18
CA ILE A 110 25.59 -7.84 -0.22
C ILE A 110 25.60 -8.07 -1.75
N SER A 111 24.43 -8.05 -2.39
CA SER A 111 24.32 -8.30 -3.84
C SER A 111 24.79 -7.09 -4.67
N ASN A 112 24.78 -5.89 -4.10
CA ASN A 112 25.30 -4.69 -4.75
C ASN A 112 26.84 -4.63 -4.63
N ARG A 113 27.54 -4.83 -5.76
CA ARG A 113 29.01 -4.84 -5.79
C ARG A 113 29.62 -3.46 -5.46
N ASP A 114 28.93 -2.36 -5.73
CA ASP A 114 29.42 -1.01 -5.44
C ASP A 114 29.51 -0.73 -3.94
N ARG A 115 28.68 -1.42 -3.15
CA ARG A 115 28.69 -1.37 -1.67
C ARG A 115 29.86 -2.12 -1.07
N ARG A 116 30.43 -3.11 -1.78
CA ARG A 116 31.56 -3.94 -1.33
C ARG A 116 31.32 -4.63 0.03
N PHE A 117 30.15 -5.23 0.20
CA PHE A 117 29.85 -6.10 1.34
C PHE A 117 30.14 -7.55 0.96
N TYR A 118 31.09 -8.18 1.65
CA TYR A 118 31.49 -9.55 1.37
C TYR A 118 30.91 -10.50 2.41
N SER A 119 30.11 -11.49 1.96
CA SER A 119 29.65 -12.57 2.84
C SER A 119 30.71 -13.65 2.93
N PHE A 120 31.36 -13.76 4.09
CA PHE A 120 32.42 -14.75 4.31
C PHE A 120 31.83 -16.03 4.91
N VAL A 121 32.04 -17.15 4.21
CA VAL A 121 31.47 -18.47 4.52
C VAL A 121 32.26 -19.16 5.65
N ASN A 122 32.26 -18.54 6.83
CA ASN A 122 33.10 -18.93 7.96
C ASN A 122 32.75 -20.30 8.57
N GLU A 123 31.49 -20.72 8.49
CA GLU A 123 31.06 -22.03 9.00
C GLU A 123 31.65 -23.19 8.20
N HIS A 124 31.92 -23.00 6.90
CA HIS A 124 32.50 -24.04 6.05
C HIS A 124 34.01 -23.86 5.84
N HIS A 125 34.62 -22.79 6.32
CA HIS A 125 36.05 -22.58 6.18
C HIS A 125 36.81 -23.31 7.30
N LYS A 126 37.78 -24.16 6.92
CA LYS A 126 38.51 -25.06 7.81
C LYS A 126 39.12 -24.36 9.02
N ASP A 127 39.73 -23.19 8.83
CA ASP A 127 40.47 -22.49 9.90
C ASP A 127 39.60 -21.59 10.80
N THR A 128 38.36 -21.30 10.38
CA THR A 128 37.44 -20.41 11.11
C THR A 128 36.25 -21.13 11.71
N TYR A 129 36.02 -22.38 11.35
CA TYR A 129 34.98 -23.20 11.96
C TYR A 129 35.28 -23.45 13.44
N VAL A 130 34.26 -23.28 14.28
CA VAL A 130 34.33 -23.54 15.72
C VAL A 130 33.27 -24.54 16.14
N GLU A 131 33.68 -25.54 16.91
CA GLU A 131 32.77 -26.48 17.56
C GLU A 131 32.22 -25.90 18.86
N ARG A 132 31.01 -26.32 19.25
CA ARG A 132 30.37 -25.87 20.48
C ARG A 132 30.96 -26.63 21.67
N SER A 133 31.48 -25.89 22.64
CA SER A 133 32.04 -26.46 23.87
C SER A 133 30.94 -26.98 24.79
N GLN A 134 31.27 -27.95 25.64
CA GLN A 134 30.32 -28.49 26.62
C GLN A 134 29.92 -27.40 27.63
N GLY A 135 28.62 -27.16 27.79
CA GLY A 135 28.08 -26.12 28.68
C GLY A 135 27.99 -24.71 28.07
N GLU A 136 28.55 -24.49 26.87
CA GLU A 136 28.48 -23.21 26.16
C GLU A 136 27.09 -22.98 25.56
N THR A 137 26.55 -21.75 25.59
CA THR A 137 25.27 -21.46 24.93
C THR A 137 25.45 -21.37 23.40
N ALA A 138 24.34 -21.35 22.65
CA ALA A 138 24.44 -21.18 21.20
C ALA A 138 24.91 -19.76 20.81
N ASN A 139 24.55 -18.75 21.61
CA ASN A 139 24.96 -17.36 21.41
C ASN A 139 26.48 -17.22 21.61
N ASP A 140 27.00 -17.71 22.74
CA ASP A 140 28.43 -17.64 23.05
C ASP A 140 29.30 -18.30 21.98
N ARG A 141 28.82 -19.43 21.42
CA ARG A 141 29.51 -20.11 20.31
C ARG A 141 29.52 -19.26 19.04
N ASN A 142 28.40 -18.60 18.71
CA ASN A 142 28.32 -17.73 17.53
C ASN A 142 29.24 -16.52 17.70
N ASP A 143 29.24 -15.89 18.87
CA ASP A 143 30.13 -14.79 19.21
C ASP A 143 31.60 -15.18 19.07
N ARG A 144 31.96 -16.37 19.58
CA ARG A 144 33.30 -16.94 19.41
C ARG A 144 33.63 -17.26 17.95
N ALA A 145 32.66 -17.73 17.16
CA ALA A 145 32.85 -17.96 15.72
C ALA A 145 33.18 -16.65 14.99
N ILE A 146 32.49 -15.55 15.33
CA ILE A 146 32.72 -14.23 14.76
C ILE A 146 34.10 -13.71 15.17
N ARG A 147 34.47 -13.79 16.46
CA ARG A 147 35.82 -13.42 16.93
C ARG A 147 36.91 -14.23 16.24
N ARG A 148 36.67 -15.52 15.96
CA ARG A 148 37.60 -16.35 15.19
C ARG A 148 37.79 -15.86 13.74
N VAL A 149 36.73 -15.35 13.10
CA VAL A 149 36.84 -14.71 11.78
C VAL A 149 37.70 -13.47 11.84
N VAL A 150 37.51 -12.61 12.85
CA VAL A 150 38.30 -11.39 13.06
C VAL A 150 39.78 -11.74 13.24
N SER A 151 40.09 -12.67 14.15
CA SER A 151 41.45 -13.19 14.37
C SER A 151 42.05 -13.75 13.08
N TRP A 152 41.32 -14.58 12.34
CA TRP A 152 41.82 -15.18 11.11
C TRP A 152 42.12 -14.13 10.04
N TYR A 153 41.26 -13.11 9.85
CA TYR A 153 41.53 -12.04 8.90
C TYR A 153 42.77 -11.21 9.29
N SER A 154 42.95 -10.92 10.58
CA SER A 154 44.13 -10.23 11.11
C SER A 154 45.41 -11.03 10.85
N ASP A 155 45.40 -12.34 11.11
CA ASP A 155 46.56 -13.22 10.89
C ASP A 155 46.81 -13.44 9.38
N HIS A 156 45.74 -13.57 8.59
CA HIS A 156 45.81 -13.90 7.17
C HIS A 156 46.41 -12.77 6.34
N LEU A 157 45.95 -11.53 6.58
CA LEU A 157 46.39 -10.32 5.90
C LEU A 157 47.61 -9.67 6.58
N GLY A 158 47.89 -10.01 7.84
CA GLY A 158 49.03 -9.52 8.59
C GLY A 158 49.04 -7.99 8.71
N PRO A 159 50.22 -7.33 8.70
CA PRO A 159 50.32 -5.87 8.87
C PRO A 159 49.78 -5.07 7.68
N CYS A 160 49.37 -5.74 6.59
CA CYS A 160 48.89 -5.08 5.37
C CYS A 160 47.49 -4.48 5.51
N ALA A 161 46.68 -4.92 6.48
CA ALA A 161 45.34 -4.38 6.75
C ALA A 161 44.95 -4.52 8.21
N ASN A 162 44.37 -3.46 8.79
CA ASN A 162 43.77 -3.54 10.12
C ASN A 162 42.34 -4.07 10.04
N ILE A 163 41.93 -4.88 11.03
CA ILE A 163 40.57 -5.43 11.12
C ILE A 163 39.89 -4.85 12.34
N VAL A 164 38.78 -4.16 12.13
CA VAL A 164 37.97 -3.57 13.20
C VAL A 164 36.70 -4.39 13.37
N PHE A 165 36.48 -4.89 14.58
CA PHE A 165 35.28 -5.62 14.96
C PHE A 165 34.25 -4.68 15.61
N LEU A 166 33.04 -4.64 15.06
CA LEU A 166 31.94 -3.83 15.59
C LEU A 166 30.88 -4.74 16.21
N THR A 167 30.63 -4.57 17.51
CA THR A 167 29.64 -5.32 18.27
C THR A 167 28.93 -4.43 19.29
N GLU A 168 27.62 -4.63 19.45
CA GLU A 168 26.84 -3.99 20.52
C GLU A 168 26.70 -4.91 21.76
N ASP A 169 27.26 -6.12 21.71
CA ASP A 169 27.35 -7.02 22.85
C ASP A 169 28.60 -6.70 23.69
N GLU A 170 28.37 -6.27 24.93
CA GLU A 170 29.43 -5.86 25.86
C GLU A 170 30.35 -7.03 26.27
N ASP A 171 29.80 -8.24 26.43
CA ASP A 171 30.58 -9.41 26.83
C ASP A 171 31.44 -9.89 25.65
N ASN A 172 30.87 -9.91 24.44
CA ASN A 172 31.61 -10.23 23.22
C ASN A 172 32.74 -9.22 22.96
N ARG A 173 32.48 -7.92 23.18
CA ARG A 173 33.51 -6.85 23.07
C ARG A 173 34.64 -7.07 24.07
N SER A 174 34.30 -7.33 25.33
CA SER A 174 35.29 -7.52 26.40
C SER A 174 36.19 -8.73 26.12
N LYS A 175 35.60 -9.84 25.65
CA LYS A 175 36.34 -11.03 25.21
C LYS A 175 37.22 -10.79 23.99
N ALA A 176 36.74 -10.03 23.00
CA ALA A 176 37.53 -9.69 21.82
C ALA A 176 38.78 -8.85 22.19
N LEU A 177 38.63 -7.87 23.08
CA LEU A 177 39.75 -7.06 23.57
C LEU A 177 40.77 -7.91 24.35
N ALA A 178 40.30 -8.85 25.18
CA ALA A 178 41.16 -9.78 25.90
C ALA A 178 41.96 -10.72 24.97
N GLU A 179 41.42 -11.03 23.79
CA GLU A 179 42.09 -11.80 22.74
C GLU A 179 43.02 -10.95 21.85
N GLY A 180 43.19 -9.66 22.16
CA GLY A 180 44.04 -8.75 21.41
C GLY A 180 43.42 -8.24 20.10
N LEU A 181 42.11 -8.40 19.91
CA LEU A 181 41.40 -7.95 18.73
C LEU A 181 40.96 -6.48 18.89
N CYS A 182 40.96 -5.73 17.79
CA CYS A 182 40.47 -4.36 17.77
C CYS A 182 38.92 -4.37 17.73
N ALA A 183 38.27 -4.03 18.84
CA ALA A 183 36.81 -4.08 18.96
C ALA A 183 36.23 -2.79 19.57
N TYR A 184 35.13 -2.29 18.99
CA TYR A 184 34.40 -1.10 19.46
C TYR A 184 32.90 -1.35 19.41
N THR A 185 32.11 -0.55 20.15
CA THR A 185 30.68 -0.48 19.85
C THR A 185 30.44 0.21 18.52
N PHE A 186 29.32 -0.11 17.89
CA PHE A 186 28.96 0.54 16.64
C PHE A 186 28.70 2.03 16.88
N SER A 187 28.07 2.39 18.01
CA SER A 187 27.89 3.78 18.42
C SER A 187 29.21 4.54 18.62
N GLU A 188 30.19 3.97 19.33
CA GLU A 188 31.52 4.58 19.52
C GLU A 188 32.24 4.78 18.18
N TYR A 189 32.21 3.78 17.31
CA TYR A 189 32.83 3.84 16.00
C TYR A 189 32.22 4.94 15.13
N VAL A 190 30.89 5.01 15.03
CA VAL A 190 30.20 6.04 14.24
C VAL A 190 30.46 7.45 14.77
N LYS A 191 30.48 7.64 16.10
CA LYS A 191 30.81 8.93 16.73
C LYS A 191 32.23 9.41 16.43
N SER A 192 33.14 8.49 16.13
CA SER A 192 34.54 8.81 15.82
C SER A 192 34.79 9.20 14.36
N LEU A 193 33.81 9.04 13.46
CA LEU A 193 33.98 9.32 12.03
C LEU A 193 33.97 10.84 11.77
N LYS A 194 35.07 11.36 11.21
CA LYS A 194 35.23 12.80 10.91
C LYS A 194 34.47 13.23 9.67
N ASP A 195 34.50 12.39 8.65
CA ASP A 195 33.98 12.74 7.33
C ASP A 195 32.43 12.75 7.29
N ASN A 196 31.78 12.10 8.27
CA ASN A 196 30.34 11.86 8.25
C ASN A 196 29.67 12.07 9.63
N PRO A 197 29.74 13.28 10.21
CA PRO A 197 29.18 13.55 11.55
C PRO A 197 27.65 13.39 11.61
N LEU A 198 26.97 13.44 10.46
CA LEU A 198 25.51 13.31 10.36
C LEU A 198 25.00 11.88 10.59
N LEU A 199 25.89 10.87 10.54
CA LEU A 199 25.53 9.47 10.79
C LEU A 199 25.10 9.22 12.23
N MET A 200 25.52 10.08 13.17
CA MET A 200 25.10 9.98 14.57
C MET A 200 23.57 10.06 14.74
N ASP A 201 22.89 10.83 13.88
CA ASP A 201 21.43 10.99 13.94
C ASP A 201 20.68 9.76 13.40
N LYS A 202 21.38 8.88 12.65
CA LYS A 202 20.85 7.61 12.13
C LYS A 202 21.05 6.43 13.08
N LEU A 203 21.74 6.62 14.20
CA LEU A 203 21.96 5.56 15.18
C LEU A 203 20.65 5.23 15.90
N ALA A 204 20.24 3.97 15.84
CA ALA A 204 19.12 3.48 16.66
C ALA A 204 19.48 3.52 18.14
N LEU A 205 18.52 3.86 18.99
CA LEU A 205 18.68 3.96 20.46
C LEU A 205 18.07 2.74 21.16
N PRO A 206 18.85 1.72 21.54
CA PRO A 206 18.32 0.56 22.24
C PRO A 206 18.06 0.89 23.72
N GLY A 207 16.80 1.20 24.04
CA GLY A 207 16.22 1.01 25.39
C GLY A 207 16.87 1.76 26.55
N THR A 208 17.45 2.94 26.32
CA THR A 208 18.00 3.79 27.40
C THR A 208 16.87 4.19 28.35
N LYS A 209 16.96 3.75 29.62
CA LYS A 209 16.07 4.20 30.71
C LYS A 209 16.11 5.73 30.79
N ILE A 210 14.96 6.37 30.80
CA ILE A 210 14.88 7.82 31.01
C ILE A 210 15.08 8.07 32.50
N ALA A 211 16.21 8.66 32.87
CA ALA A 211 16.43 9.09 34.25
C ALA A 211 15.41 10.19 34.62
N GLY A 212 14.58 9.93 35.63
CA GLY A 212 13.65 10.93 36.20
C GLY A 212 12.15 10.76 35.92
N ALA A 213 11.66 9.58 35.49
CA ALA A 213 10.23 9.36 35.26
C ALA A 213 9.47 8.89 36.53
N ASP A 214 8.31 9.50 36.80
CA ASP A 214 7.33 9.10 37.82
C ASP A 214 6.66 7.77 37.45
N GLY A 215 7.28 6.65 37.83
CA GLY A 215 6.69 5.31 37.71
C GLY A 215 6.35 4.84 36.26
N PRO A 216 5.87 3.59 36.10
CA PRO A 216 5.52 3.06 34.79
C PRO A 216 4.14 3.54 34.33
N LEU A 217 4.08 4.32 33.24
CA LEU A 217 2.84 4.79 32.60
C LEU A 217 1.99 3.67 31.99
N TYR A 218 2.61 2.53 31.67
CA TYR A 218 1.93 1.43 31.00
C TYR A 218 2.18 0.07 31.69
N PRO A 219 1.21 -0.87 31.59
CA PRO A 219 1.37 -2.22 32.11
C PRO A 219 2.45 -3.01 31.35
N GLU A 220 3.00 -4.01 32.03
CA GLU A 220 3.98 -4.94 31.45
C GLU A 220 3.31 -5.93 30.51
N TYR A 221 4.02 -6.35 29.46
CA TYR A 221 3.53 -7.43 28.61
C TYR A 221 3.76 -8.78 29.28
N LEU A 222 2.81 -9.70 29.11
CA LEU A 222 2.94 -11.05 29.64
C LEU A 222 4.05 -11.82 28.90
N PRO A 223 4.77 -12.73 29.58
CA PRO A 223 5.74 -13.60 28.95
C PRO A 223 5.13 -14.47 27.85
N ALA A 224 5.91 -14.79 26.81
CA ALA A 224 5.44 -15.57 25.66
C ALA A 224 4.83 -16.92 26.05
N SER A 225 5.35 -17.59 27.09
CA SER A 225 4.82 -18.85 27.61
C SER A 225 3.38 -18.69 28.13
N VAL A 226 3.09 -17.59 28.83
CA VAL A 226 1.76 -17.28 29.38
C VAL A 226 0.79 -16.91 28.28
N LEU A 227 1.24 -16.11 27.29
CA LEU A 227 0.43 -15.77 26.12
C LEU A 227 0.03 -17.04 25.35
N GLN A 228 0.97 -17.94 25.08
CA GLN A 228 0.72 -19.20 24.37
C GLN A 228 -0.14 -20.19 25.16
N ALA A 229 -0.08 -20.19 26.49
CA ALA A 229 -1.00 -20.96 27.32
C ALA A 229 -2.41 -20.36 27.25
N GLY A 230 -2.56 -19.05 27.48
CA GLY A 230 -3.87 -18.38 27.46
C GLY A 230 -4.57 -18.42 26.10
N LEU A 231 -3.82 -18.41 24.99
CA LEU A 231 -4.38 -18.61 23.64
C LEU A 231 -4.89 -20.05 23.44
N ARG A 232 -4.20 -21.05 23.99
CA ARG A 232 -4.63 -22.47 23.91
C ARG A 232 -5.84 -22.75 24.80
N ASP A 233 -5.89 -22.12 25.97
CA ASP A 233 -6.99 -22.25 26.92
C ASP A 233 -8.21 -21.39 26.55
N GLY A 234 -8.13 -20.57 25.49
CA GLY A 234 -9.21 -19.67 25.04
C GLY A 234 -9.43 -18.43 25.91
N ARG A 235 -8.59 -18.18 26.92
CA ARG A 235 -8.65 -16.99 27.78
C ARG A 235 -8.24 -15.71 27.07
N PHE A 236 -7.36 -15.83 26.07
CA PHE A 236 -6.90 -14.72 25.26
C PHE A 236 -7.31 -14.89 23.81
N LEU A 237 -7.45 -13.75 23.13
CA LEU A 237 -7.79 -13.67 21.72
C LEU A 237 -6.60 -13.06 20.98
N GLN A 238 -6.33 -13.51 19.75
CA GLN A 238 -5.28 -12.94 18.91
C GLN A 238 -5.89 -12.28 17.68
N GLY A 239 -5.31 -11.16 17.24
CA GLY A 239 -5.83 -10.43 16.09
C GLY A 239 -4.91 -9.30 15.64
N LYS A 240 -5.35 -8.57 14.62
CA LYS A 240 -4.65 -7.37 14.11
C LYS A 240 -5.29 -6.12 14.68
N PHE A 241 -4.47 -5.21 15.18
CA PHE A 241 -4.94 -3.94 15.74
C PHE A 241 -5.16 -2.88 14.64
N GLN A 242 -6.33 -2.23 14.67
CA GLN A 242 -6.72 -1.14 13.78
C GLN A 242 -7.06 0.10 14.61
N ALA A 243 -6.08 1.00 14.76
CA ALA A 243 -6.28 2.33 15.33
C ALA A 243 -7.37 3.13 14.58
N SER A 244 -8.20 3.86 15.33
CA SER A 244 -9.18 4.78 14.76
C SER A 244 -8.48 6.02 14.15
N ARG A 245 -9.03 6.53 13.04
CA ARG A 245 -8.58 7.80 12.43
C ARG A 245 -9.16 9.04 13.11
N HIS A 246 -10.22 8.84 13.89
CA HIS A 246 -11.01 9.90 14.49
C HIS A 246 -10.83 9.98 16.00
N ASN A 247 -10.12 9.03 16.62
CA ASN A 247 -9.85 9.03 18.04
C ASN A 247 -8.61 8.19 18.36
N TYR A 248 -7.51 8.83 18.77
CA TYR A 248 -6.24 8.14 19.04
C TYR A 248 -6.28 7.26 20.31
N LEU A 249 -7.29 7.42 21.17
CA LEU A 249 -7.52 6.60 22.35
C LEU A 249 -8.36 5.35 22.07
N GLU A 250 -8.72 5.12 20.81
CA GLU A 250 -9.56 3.99 20.40
C GLU A 250 -8.98 3.21 19.23
N GLY A 251 -9.25 1.90 19.23
CA GLY A 251 -9.02 1.05 18.07
C GLY A 251 -9.71 -0.29 18.23
N ASN A 252 -9.77 -1.05 17.15
CA ASN A 252 -10.40 -2.37 17.13
C ASN A 252 -9.34 -3.45 16.89
N VAL A 253 -9.46 -4.58 17.57
CA VAL A 253 -8.70 -5.79 17.25
C VAL A 253 -9.59 -6.73 16.48
N VAL A 254 -9.22 -6.98 15.23
CA VAL A 254 -9.92 -7.89 14.33
C VAL A 254 -9.40 -9.31 14.58
N ILE A 255 -10.27 -10.19 15.07
CA ILE A 255 -9.96 -11.59 15.42
C ILE A 255 -10.35 -12.50 14.26
N GLY A 256 -9.43 -13.38 13.85
CA GLY A 256 -9.60 -14.32 12.74
C GLY A 256 -8.59 -14.09 11.61
N ASP A 257 -8.51 -15.03 10.67
CA ASP A 257 -7.82 -14.79 9.41
C ASP A 257 -8.63 -13.78 8.60
N ALA A 258 -7.95 -12.78 8.03
CA ALA A 258 -8.60 -11.66 7.34
C ALA A 258 -9.44 -12.07 6.11
N ASP A 259 -9.37 -13.34 5.70
CA ASP A 259 -10.07 -13.90 4.54
C ASP A 259 -11.32 -14.72 4.93
N ASP A 260 -11.58 -14.90 6.24
CA ASP A 260 -12.67 -15.72 6.79
C ASP A 260 -13.75 -14.80 7.43
N GLU A 261 -14.50 -14.08 6.58
CA GLU A 261 -15.42 -13.01 6.99
C GLU A 261 -16.71 -13.49 7.67
N GLN A 262 -17.02 -14.79 7.65
CA GLN A 262 -18.24 -15.33 8.28
C GLN A 262 -18.18 -15.36 9.81
N GLY A 263 -17.05 -14.95 10.42
CA GLY A 263 -16.86 -14.94 11.87
C GLY A 263 -15.95 -13.82 12.41
N THR A 264 -15.72 -12.74 11.67
CA THR A 264 -14.83 -11.64 12.10
C THR A 264 -15.39 -10.95 13.36
N ARG A 265 -14.90 -11.36 14.53
CA ARG A 265 -15.22 -10.71 15.80
C ARG A 265 -14.25 -9.55 16.01
N SER A 266 -14.76 -8.34 16.11
CA SER A 266 -13.98 -7.17 16.52
C SER A 266 -14.08 -6.96 18.02
N VAL A 267 -12.95 -6.71 18.67
CA VAL A 267 -12.91 -6.29 20.08
C VAL A 267 -12.45 -4.84 20.15
N LEU A 268 -13.27 -4.00 20.76
CA LEU A 268 -12.99 -2.59 20.96
C LEU A 268 -11.95 -2.43 22.09
N ILE A 269 -10.91 -1.64 21.83
CA ILE A 269 -9.89 -1.28 22.80
C ILE A 269 -9.96 0.23 22.99
N GLN A 270 -10.29 0.67 24.20
CA GLN A 270 -10.40 2.09 24.56
C GLN A 270 -9.50 2.44 25.73
N GLY A 271 -8.86 3.59 25.65
CA GLY A 271 -8.02 4.15 26.69
C GLY A 271 -6.58 3.67 26.62
N ARG A 272 -5.68 4.57 27.01
CA ARG A 272 -4.22 4.41 26.90
C ARG A 272 -3.67 3.16 27.61
N ASN A 273 -4.20 2.84 28.79
CA ASN A 273 -3.79 1.65 29.54
C ASN A 273 -4.17 0.34 28.85
N ASN A 274 -5.35 0.29 28.22
CA ASN A 274 -5.84 -0.90 27.52
C ASN A 274 -5.18 -1.07 26.15
N LEU A 275 -4.87 0.04 25.47
CA LEU A 275 -4.09 0.03 24.22
C LEU A 275 -2.66 -0.50 24.44
N ASN A 276 -2.06 -0.17 25.59
CA ASN A 276 -0.78 -0.73 26.05
C ASN A 276 0.32 -0.74 24.96
N ARG A 277 0.74 0.45 24.51
CA ARG A 277 1.84 0.66 23.55
C ARG A 277 1.71 -0.14 22.24
N VAL A 278 0.49 -0.37 21.78
CA VAL A 278 0.21 -0.97 20.46
C VAL A 278 0.33 0.08 19.35
N VAL A 279 0.81 -0.31 18.18
CA VAL A 279 0.84 0.55 16.97
C VAL A 279 -0.10 -0.04 15.92
N HIS A 280 -0.65 0.81 15.06
CA HIS A 280 -1.53 0.41 13.96
C HIS A 280 -0.94 -0.78 13.17
N GLU A 281 -1.77 -1.79 12.90
CA GLU A 281 -1.46 -3.04 12.19
C GLU A 281 -0.55 -4.05 12.92
N ASP A 282 -0.22 -3.81 14.20
CA ASP A 282 0.44 -4.82 15.02
C ASP A 282 -0.44 -6.08 15.19
N SER A 283 0.20 -7.24 15.26
CA SER A 283 -0.46 -8.49 15.66
C SER A 283 -0.36 -8.66 17.17
N VAL A 284 -1.49 -8.70 17.85
CA VAL A 284 -1.60 -8.54 19.30
C VAL A 284 -2.38 -9.67 19.95
N VAL A 285 -2.19 -9.81 21.27
CA VAL A 285 -2.98 -10.66 22.15
C VAL A 285 -3.83 -9.76 23.05
N VAL A 286 -5.13 -10.01 23.07
CA VAL A 286 -6.14 -9.28 23.82
C VAL A 286 -6.73 -10.18 24.88
N GLU A 287 -6.86 -9.65 26.08
CA GLU A 287 -7.71 -10.22 27.13
C GLU A 287 -9.08 -9.51 27.08
N PRO A 288 -10.18 -10.23 26.82
CA PRO A 288 -11.51 -9.64 26.85
C PRO A 288 -11.86 -9.19 28.26
N LEU A 289 -12.51 -8.03 28.38
CA LEU A 289 -13.01 -7.54 29.66
C LEU A 289 -14.37 -8.18 29.98
N PRO A 290 -14.72 -8.32 31.27
CA PRO A 290 -16.08 -8.67 31.70
C PRO A 290 -17.18 -7.81 31.04
N GLU A 291 -18.35 -8.38 30.79
CA GLU A 291 -19.45 -7.74 30.05
C GLU A 291 -19.97 -6.45 30.72
N ASP A 292 -19.84 -6.34 32.04
CA ASP A 292 -20.17 -5.13 32.81
C ASP A 292 -19.27 -3.95 32.46
N LEU A 293 -18.05 -4.21 31.96
CA LEU A 293 -17.06 -3.23 31.50
C LEU A 293 -17.07 -3.04 29.97
N TRP A 294 -18.02 -3.63 29.25
CA TRP A 294 -18.21 -3.34 27.83
C TRP A 294 -18.65 -1.90 27.62
N SER A 295 -18.08 -1.27 26.60
CA SER A 295 -18.26 0.14 26.29
C SER A 295 -18.92 0.33 24.93
N VAL A 296 -19.18 1.59 24.59
CA VAL A 296 -19.76 2.01 23.31
C VAL A 296 -18.68 2.77 22.53
N PRO A 297 -18.54 2.55 21.21
CA PRO A 297 -17.66 3.36 20.38
C PRO A 297 -17.97 4.86 20.51
N SER A 298 -16.95 5.72 20.53
CA SER A 298 -17.17 7.17 20.66
C SER A 298 -17.68 7.77 19.35
N ASN A 299 -18.68 8.66 19.46
CA ASN A 299 -19.17 9.48 18.34
C ASN A 299 -18.42 10.83 18.21
N VAL A 300 -17.41 11.06 19.06
CA VAL A 300 -16.60 12.28 19.10
C VAL A 300 -15.39 12.14 18.20
N VAL A 301 -15.14 13.18 17.39
CA VAL A 301 -13.90 13.30 16.61
C VAL A 301 -12.84 14.02 17.46
N LEU A 302 -11.77 13.29 17.82
CA LEU A 302 -10.55 13.77 18.51
C LEU A 302 -9.34 13.65 17.58
N LEU A 303 -8.59 14.73 17.44
CA LEU A 303 -7.37 14.79 16.62
C LEU A 303 -6.18 15.07 17.54
N ASP A 304 -5.09 14.30 17.38
CA ASP A 304 -3.82 14.42 18.13
C ASP A 304 -2.97 15.65 17.69
N ASP A 305 -3.62 16.74 17.28
CA ASP A 305 -2.98 17.97 16.79
C ASP A 305 -2.77 19.00 17.93
N LYS A 306 -3.11 18.64 19.17
CA LYS A 306 -3.10 19.54 20.33
C LYS A 306 -1.82 19.44 21.16
N LYS A 307 -1.57 20.46 22.00
CA LYS A 307 -0.44 20.48 22.94
C LYS A 307 -0.69 19.51 24.10
N HIS A 308 0.39 18.98 24.69
CA HIS A 308 0.35 17.97 25.76
C HIS A 308 -0.61 18.31 26.93
N THR A 309 -0.74 19.58 27.31
CA THR A 309 -1.64 20.02 28.39
C THR A 309 -3.12 19.87 28.03
N GLU A 310 -3.48 20.07 26.77
CA GLU A 310 -4.86 19.94 26.28
C GLU A 310 -5.25 18.46 26.10
N GLU A 311 -4.29 17.58 25.82
CA GLU A 311 -4.53 16.13 25.69
C GLU A 311 -4.91 15.48 27.03
N GLU A 312 -4.37 15.97 28.15
CA GLU A 312 -4.69 15.44 29.49
C GLU A 312 -6.11 15.85 29.93
N GLU A 313 -6.53 17.08 29.63
CA GLU A 313 -7.89 17.56 29.89
C GLU A 313 -8.94 16.80 29.05
N GLU A 314 -8.64 16.43 27.81
CA GLU A 314 -9.52 15.60 26.98
C GLU A 314 -9.65 14.16 27.50
N GLU A 315 -8.53 13.56 27.93
CA GLU A 315 -8.53 12.23 28.55
C GLU A 315 -9.39 12.18 29.83
N GLU A 316 -9.39 13.25 30.63
CA GLU A 316 -10.26 13.36 31.82
C GLU A 316 -11.73 13.59 31.45
N ASN A 317 -12.02 14.47 30.48
CA ASN A 317 -13.39 14.74 30.04
C ASN A 317 -14.09 13.52 29.42
N LEU A 318 -13.35 12.59 28.80
CA LEU A 318 -13.89 11.35 28.25
C LEU A 318 -14.25 10.30 29.30
N LYS A 319 -13.59 10.30 30.47
CA LYS A 319 -13.86 9.35 31.56
C LYS A 319 -15.22 9.59 32.25
N GLY A 320 -15.83 10.77 32.07
CA GLY A 320 -17.03 11.20 32.79
C GLY A 320 -18.37 11.07 32.06
N LYS A 321 -18.40 10.82 30.75
CA LYS A 321 -19.66 10.79 29.96
C LYS A 321 -20.19 9.36 29.80
N LYS A 322 -21.43 9.11 30.25
CA LYS A 322 -22.17 7.88 29.90
C LYS A 322 -22.57 7.93 28.42
N SER A 323 -21.93 7.12 27.59
CA SER A 323 -22.28 6.99 26.18
C SER A 323 -23.60 6.22 26.01
N VAL A 324 -24.46 6.71 25.11
CA VAL A 324 -25.75 6.10 24.76
C VAL A 324 -25.54 5.23 23.51
N GLY A 325 -25.80 3.92 23.60
CA GLY A 325 -25.67 2.99 22.48
C GLY A 325 -25.56 1.52 22.91
N GLN A 326 -25.52 0.62 21.94
CA GLN A 326 -25.31 -0.80 22.19
C GLN A 326 -23.87 -1.05 22.65
N ARG A 327 -23.70 -1.70 23.81
CA ARG A 327 -22.39 -2.11 24.31
C ARG A 327 -21.78 -3.16 23.38
N VAL A 328 -20.51 -3.01 23.06
CA VAL A 328 -19.76 -3.95 22.20
C VAL A 328 -18.67 -4.65 23.00
N PRO A 329 -18.21 -5.84 22.58
CA PRO A 329 -17.11 -6.53 23.25
C PRO A 329 -15.86 -5.66 23.39
N THR A 330 -15.40 -5.45 24.63
CA THR A 330 -14.18 -4.69 24.95
C THR A 330 -13.06 -5.56 25.47
N GLY A 331 -11.82 -5.10 25.30
CA GLY A 331 -10.64 -5.82 25.75
C GLY A 331 -9.46 -4.92 26.08
N ARG A 332 -8.39 -5.54 26.58
CA ARG A 332 -7.08 -4.90 26.79
C ARG A 332 -5.96 -5.70 26.15
N VAL A 333 -4.98 -5.00 25.58
CA VAL A 333 -3.79 -5.61 24.97
C VAL A 333 -2.82 -6.04 26.07
N VAL A 334 -2.56 -7.35 26.14
CA VAL A 334 -1.67 -7.96 27.16
C VAL A 334 -0.33 -8.40 26.60
N GLY A 335 -0.18 -8.43 25.28
CA GLY A 335 1.07 -8.79 24.61
C GLY A 335 1.05 -8.49 23.12
N ILE A 336 2.25 -8.36 22.54
CA ILE A 336 2.45 -8.13 21.12
C ILE A 336 3.14 -9.36 20.52
N LEU A 337 2.49 -10.03 19.57
CA LEU A 337 3.05 -11.19 18.88
C LEU A 337 4.01 -10.77 17.78
N ARG A 338 3.64 -9.74 17.02
CA ARG A 338 4.43 -9.25 15.89
C ARG A 338 4.23 -7.75 15.72
N ARG A 339 5.32 -6.99 15.81
CA ARG A 339 5.34 -5.57 15.44
C ARG A 339 5.28 -5.42 13.92
N LYS A 340 4.56 -4.42 13.43
CA LYS A 340 4.51 -4.05 12.02
C LYS A 340 5.05 -2.63 11.77
N TRP A 341 6.09 -2.28 12.51
CA TRP A 341 6.78 -1.01 12.34
C TRP A 341 7.45 -0.91 10.97
N ARG A 342 7.40 0.29 10.41
CA ARG A 342 8.03 0.67 9.15
C ARG A 342 8.66 2.06 9.31
N PRO A 343 9.45 2.52 8.33
CA PRO A 343 9.79 3.93 8.26
C PRO A 343 8.52 4.78 8.11
N TYR A 344 8.42 5.84 8.90
CA TYR A 344 7.29 6.78 8.89
C TYR A 344 7.76 8.15 8.43
N CYS A 345 7.01 8.76 7.51
CA CYS A 345 7.27 10.12 7.03
C CYS A 345 6.56 11.12 7.95
N GLY A 346 7.14 12.28 8.18
CA GLY A 346 6.54 13.28 9.07
C GLY A 346 7.43 14.51 9.19
N VAL A 347 7.26 15.27 10.27
CA VAL A 347 8.02 16.50 10.51
C VAL A 347 8.48 16.56 11.96
N LEU A 348 9.45 17.42 12.23
CA LEU A 348 9.90 17.73 13.57
C LEU A 348 9.04 18.83 14.19
N GLU A 349 8.55 18.60 15.41
CA GLU A 349 7.87 19.63 16.19
C GLU A 349 8.89 20.64 16.75
N PRO A 350 8.63 21.96 16.64
CA PRO A 350 9.51 22.97 17.23
C PRO A 350 9.60 22.80 18.76
N SER A 351 10.81 22.61 19.27
CA SER A 351 11.06 22.60 20.72
C SER A 351 11.07 24.03 21.27
N PRO A 352 10.41 24.31 22.41
CA PRO A 352 10.51 25.60 23.09
C PRO A 352 11.91 25.83 23.69
N LEU A 353 12.69 24.77 23.92
CA LEU A 353 14.05 24.83 24.43
C LEU A 353 15.05 24.82 23.26
N LYS A 354 15.72 25.96 23.03
CA LYS A 354 16.80 26.08 22.04
C LYS A 354 18.00 25.23 22.46
N GLY A 355 18.54 24.44 21.52
CA GLY A 355 19.68 23.56 21.76
C GLY A 355 19.35 22.22 22.44
N SER A 356 18.06 21.89 22.63
CA SER A 356 17.66 20.53 23.04
C SER A 356 18.15 19.51 22.02
N PHE A 357 18.58 18.33 22.47
CA PHE A 357 18.86 17.20 21.59
C PHE A 357 17.63 16.32 21.35
N ARG A 358 16.66 16.38 22.27
CA ARG A 358 15.43 15.59 22.23
C ARG A 358 14.31 16.39 21.62
N HIS A 359 13.67 15.80 20.62
CA HIS A 359 12.59 16.41 19.86
C HIS A 359 11.44 15.43 19.68
N THR A 360 10.25 15.97 19.45
CA THR A 360 9.06 15.20 19.08
C THR A 360 8.94 15.22 17.56
N PHE A 361 8.86 14.05 16.96
CA PHE A 361 8.49 13.84 15.57
C PHE A 361 7.00 13.54 15.49
N VAL A 362 6.32 14.23 14.59
CA VAL A 362 4.90 14.01 14.31
C VAL A 362 4.79 13.24 13.00
N PRO A 363 4.29 12.00 12.99
CA PRO A 363 4.06 11.24 11.76
C PRO A 363 3.00 11.90 10.86
N SER A 364 3.11 11.66 9.55
CA SER A 364 2.11 12.13 8.57
C SER A 364 0.80 11.35 8.71
N GLU A 365 0.90 10.04 8.95
CA GLU A 365 -0.24 9.17 9.26
C GLU A 365 -0.70 9.36 10.71
N ARG A 366 -1.93 9.87 10.88
CA ARG A 366 -2.52 10.20 12.19
C ARG A 366 -2.77 8.99 13.10
N ARG A 367 -2.81 7.78 12.54
CA ARG A 367 -2.95 6.52 13.30
C ARG A 367 -1.64 6.11 14.00
N ILE A 368 -0.53 6.79 13.73
CA ILE A 368 0.76 6.53 14.34
C ILE A 368 1.00 7.59 15.42
N PRO A 369 1.33 7.20 16.66
CA PRO A 369 1.60 8.16 17.73
C PRO A 369 2.86 8.99 17.43
N LYS A 370 2.92 10.19 18.02
CA LYS A 370 4.15 11.02 18.04
C LYS A 370 5.35 10.21 18.54
N ILE A 371 6.53 10.43 17.96
CA ILE A 371 7.75 9.67 18.24
C ILE A 371 8.82 10.60 18.82
N ARG A 372 9.52 10.19 19.88
CA ARG A 372 10.68 10.92 20.41
C ARG A 372 11.93 10.54 19.63
N ILE A 373 12.64 11.52 19.10
CA ILE A 373 13.93 11.34 18.42
C ILE A 373 15.02 12.19 19.07
N GLU A 374 16.27 11.74 18.94
CA GLU A 374 17.45 12.51 19.33
C GLU A 374 18.20 12.96 18.07
N THR A 375 18.38 14.27 17.87
CA THR A 375 19.08 14.83 16.71
C THR A 375 19.79 16.13 17.07
N ARG A 376 20.98 16.33 16.47
CA ARG A 376 21.73 17.59 16.56
C ARG A 376 21.42 18.54 15.40
N GLN A 377 20.66 18.08 14.41
CA GLN A 377 20.35 18.81 13.18
C GLN A 377 18.95 19.44 13.22
N ALA A 378 18.36 19.64 14.39
CA ALA A 378 16.98 20.12 14.52
C ALA A 378 16.70 21.37 13.68
N GLU A 379 17.60 22.36 13.69
CA GLU A 379 17.46 23.59 12.88
C GLU A 379 17.40 23.32 11.37
N ARG A 380 18.11 22.29 10.88
CA ARG A 380 18.10 21.87 9.47
C ARG A 380 16.86 21.02 9.13
N LEU A 381 16.35 20.25 10.09
CA LEU A 381 15.22 19.34 9.89
C LEU A 381 13.86 20.05 10.06
N LEU A 382 13.81 21.15 10.81
CA LEU A 382 12.62 21.98 10.94
C LEU A 382 12.18 22.52 9.57
N GLY A 383 10.87 22.49 9.31
CA GLY A 383 10.30 22.90 8.02
C GLY A 383 10.46 21.88 6.88
N ARG A 384 10.97 20.67 7.17
CA ARG A 384 11.18 19.61 6.19
C ARG A 384 10.40 18.33 6.51
N ARG A 385 10.06 17.59 5.45
CA ARG A 385 9.56 16.22 5.54
C ARG A 385 10.75 15.28 5.78
N ILE A 386 10.68 14.49 6.85
CA ILE A 386 11.72 13.55 7.24
C ILE A 386 11.14 12.16 7.46
N VAL A 387 12.00 11.15 7.39
CA VAL A 387 11.66 9.74 7.67
C VAL A 387 12.27 9.33 9.01
N VAL A 388 11.46 8.70 9.87
CA VAL A 388 11.85 8.21 11.20
C VAL A 388 11.41 6.76 11.35
N CYS A 389 12.26 5.95 12.00
CA CYS A 389 11.95 4.57 12.38
C CYS A 389 11.70 4.47 13.89
N ILE A 390 10.70 3.69 14.30
CA ILE A 390 10.50 3.37 15.72
C ILE A 390 11.49 2.27 16.14
N ASP A 391 12.20 2.50 17.23
CA ASP A 391 13.18 1.56 17.79
C ASP A 391 12.60 0.77 18.96
N SER A 392 11.93 1.47 19.88
CA SER A 392 11.35 0.86 21.09
C SER A 392 10.25 1.73 21.68
N TRP A 393 9.44 1.16 22.57
CA TRP A 393 8.48 1.91 23.37
C TRP A 393 8.57 1.51 24.84
N PRO A 394 9.39 2.23 25.63
CA PRO A 394 9.55 2.00 27.07
C PRO A 394 8.24 2.22 27.86
N ARG A 395 8.09 1.54 29.00
CA ARG A 395 6.88 1.59 29.84
C ARG A 395 6.68 2.91 30.57
N ASP A 396 7.78 3.60 30.83
CA ASP A 396 7.90 4.90 31.48
C ASP A 396 7.80 6.07 30.48
N SER A 397 7.73 5.80 29.18
CA SER A 397 7.63 6.85 28.15
C SER A 397 6.24 6.91 27.52
N ARG A 398 5.63 8.10 27.52
CA ARG A 398 4.37 8.39 26.82
C ARG A 398 4.43 8.04 25.34
N TYR A 399 5.52 8.42 24.69
CA TYR A 399 5.77 8.24 23.25
C TYR A 399 6.81 7.16 22.97
N PRO A 400 6.75 6.45 21.83
CA PRO A 400 7.84 5.61 21.36
C PRO A 400 9.13 6.41 21.12
N GLN A 401 10.26 5.72 21.22
CA GLN A 401 11.58 6.22 20.84
C GLN A 401 11.91 5.76 19.42
N GLY A 402 12.57 6.61 18.65
CA GLY A 402 13.01 6.32 17.29
C GLY A 402 14.22 7.13 16.87
N HIS A 403 14.69 6.86 15.65
CA HIS A 403 15.83 7.55 15.06
C HIS A 403 15.49 8.09 13.67
N TYR A 404 16.24 9.11 13.25
CA TYR A 404 16.10 9.74 11.94
C TYR A 404 16.75 8.88 10.86
N VAL A 405 16.13 8.78 9.68
CA VAL A 405 16.64 7.99 8.55
C VAL A 405 17.11 8.91 7.42
N SER A 406 16.23 9.79 6.93
CA SER A 406 16.51 10.64 5.77
C SER A 406 15.58 11.87 5.69
N VAL A 407 16.05 12.94 5.06
CA VAL A 407 15.22 14.08 4.63
C VAL A 407 14.65 13.77 3.25
N LEU A 408 13.36 14.06 3.05
CA LEU A 408 12.68 13.94 1.76
C LEU A 408 12.71 15.26 0.98
N GLY A 409 12.53 16.39 1.68
CA GLY A 409 12.53 17.73 1.10
C GLY A 409 11.77 18.74 1.96
N ASP A 410 11.52 19.93 1.44
CA ASP A 410 10.82 21.00 2.14
C ASP A 410 9.29 20.77 2.16
N ILE A 411 8.62 21.19 3.24
CA ILE A 411 7.17 21.00 3.37
C ILE A 411 6.44 21.85 2.33
N GLY A 412 5.45 21.25 1.67
CA GLY A 412 4.65 21.93 0.63
C GLY A 412 5.28 21.94 -0.76
N ASP A 413 6.54 21.45 -0.91
CA ASP A 413 7.07 21.14 -2.24
C ASP A 413 6.34 19.92 -2.83
N ARG A 414 5.89 20.04 -4.08
CA ARG A 414 5.08 19.03 -4.76
C ARG A 414 5.81 17.70 -4.87
N SER A 415 7.09 17.74 -5.26
CA SER A 415 7.89 16.52 -5.40
C SER A 415 8.06 15.80 -4.07
N THR A 416 8.19 16.57 -2.98
CA THR A 416 8.35 16.07 -1.62
C THR A 416 7.06 15.45 -1.10
N GLU A 417 5.92 16.13 -1.23
CA GLU A 417 4.61 15.61 -0.76
C GLU A 417 4.20 14.35 -1.55
N ASN A 418 4.50 14.28 -2.84
CA ASN A 418 4.30 13.06 -3.63
C ASN A 418 5.18 11.89 -3.15
N LYS A 419 6.46 12.14 -2.80
CA LYS A 419 7.33 11.10 -2.21
C LYS A 419 6.80 10.61 -0.86
N VAL A 420 6.35 11.52 0.00
CA VAL A 420 5.73 11.19 1.30
C VAL A 420 4.53 10.26 1.07
N LEU A 421 3.65 10.63 0.13
CA LEU A 421 2.47 9.84 -0.21
C LEU A 421 2.84 8.43 -0.68
N LEU A 422 3.83 8.30 -1.57
CA LEU A 422 4.28 7.00 -2.09
C LEU A 422 4.86 6.11 -0.98
N LEU A 423 5.68 6.68 -0.09
CA LEU A 423 6.28 5.95 1.04
C LEU A 423 5.25 5.52 2.09
N GLU A 424 4.30 6.39 2.44
CA GLU A 424 3.26 6.08 3.43
C GLU A 424 2.35 4.92 3.01
N HIS A 425 2.17 4.74 1.70
CA HIS A 425 1.37 3.66 1.11
C HIS A 425 2.22 2.48 0.63
N ASP A 426 3.52 2.43 0.95
CA ASP A 426 4.41 1.34 0.52
C ASP A 426 4.35 1.09 -1.00
N ILE A 427 4.39 2.15 -1.80
CA ILE A 427 4.45 2.06 -3.26
C ILE A 427 5.91 1.99 -3.71
N PRO A 428 6.37 0.89 -4.35
CA PRO A 428 7.71 0.83 -4.91
C PRO A 428 7.81 1.81 -6.09
N HIS A 429 8.57 2.88 -5.91
CA HIS A 429 8.70 3.98 -6.87
C HIS A 429 10.16 4.26 -7.25
N GLY A 430 11.09 3.39 -6.82
CA GLY A 430 12.48 3.45 -7.25
C GLY A 430 12.63 3.09 -8.73
N GLU A 431 13.76 3.52 -9.31
CA GLU A 431 14.15 3.12 -10.66
C GLU A 431 14.28 1.60 -10.77
N PHE A 432 14.06 1.07 -11.97
CA PHE A 432 14.20 -0.36 -12.22
C PHE A 432 15.69 -0.76 -12.11
N PRO A 433 16.02 -1.78 -11.29
CA PRO A 433 17.40 -2.25 -11.16
C PRO A 433 17.99 -2.71 -12.49
N GLN A 434 19.31 -2.62 -12.66
CA GLN A 434 19.98 -3.07 -13.89
C GLN A 434 19.73 -4.56 -14.21
N SER A 435 19.55 -5.40 -13.20
CA SER A 435 19.18 -6.82 -13.39
C SER A 435 17.79 -7.00 -14.01
N VAL A 436 16.87 -6.07 -13.77
CA VAL A 436 15.54 -6.02 -14.40
C VAL A 436 15.66 -5.54 -15.84
N LEU A 437 16.41 -4.45 -16.07
CA LEU A 437 16.62 -3.89 -17.40
C LEU A 437 17.35 -4.87 -18.34
N ALA A 438 18.26 -5.69 -17.81
CA ALA A 438 18.95 -6.75 -18.56
C ALA A 438 18.02 -7.88 -19.04
N CYS A 439 16.78 -7.97 -18.53
CA CYS A 439 15.77 -8.91 -19.01
C CYS A 439 14.98 -8.38 -20.22
N LEU A 440 15.17 -7.11 -20.60
CA LEU A 440 14.48 -6.51 -21.74
C LEU A 440 15.07 -7.01 -23.07
N PRO A 441 14.26 -7.10 -24.13
CA PRO A 441 14.79 -7.43 -25.46
C PRO A 441 15.71 -6.32 -25.98
N ASN A 442 16.69 -6.72 -26.79
CA ASN A 442 17.56 -5.77 -27.49
C ASN A 442 16.76 -4.98 -28.53
N MET A 443 17.08 -3.70 -28.67
CA MET A 443 16.48 -2.84 -29.70
C MET A 443 17.39 -2.75 -30.94
N PRO A 444 16.83 -2.72 -32.16
CA PRO A 444 15.40 -2.77 -32.48
C PRO A 444 14.80 -4.19 -32.37
N TRP A 445 13.59 -4.29 -31.80
CA TRP A 445 12.84 -5.55 -31.71
C TRP A 445 11.81 -5.66 -32.85
N THR A 446 11.66 -6.86 -33.43
CA THR A 446 10.70 -7.16 -34.50
C THR A 446 10.10 -8.55 -34.27
N ILE A 447 8.91 -8.79 -34.84
CA ILE A 447 8.24 -10.09 -34.79
C ILE A 447 9.08 -11.12 -35.56
N THR A 448 9.32 -12.27 -34.93
CA THR A 448 10.16 -13.33 -35.51
C THR A 448 9.34 -14.32 -36.35
N ALA A 449 10.00 -15.08 -37.22
CA ALA A 449 9.35 -16.16 -37.98
C ALA A 449 8.78 -17.26 -37.07
N GLU A 450 9.38 -17.47 -35.90
CA GLU A 450 8.89 -18.39 -34.88
C GLU A 450 7.58 -17.88 -34.26
N ASP A 451 7.48 -16.57 -33.98
CA ASP A 451 6.25 -15.94 -33.51
C ASP A 451 5.13 -16.08 -34.55
N GLU A 452 5.43 -15.87 -35.83
CA GLU A 452 4.45 -16.03 -36.92
C GLU A 452 3.97 -17.48 -37.06
N ALA A 453 4.83 -18.47 -36.82
CA ALA A 453 4.46 -19.88 -36.90
C ALA A 453 3.56 -20.33 -35.72
N MET A 454 3.76 -19.77 -34.53
CA MET A 454 3.04 -20.17 -33.31
C MET A 454 1.74 -19.38 -33.06
N ARG A 455 1.50 -18.29 -33.78
CA ARG A 455 0.40 -17.35 -33.51
C ARG A 455 -0.56 -17.27 -34.68
N LYS A 456 -1.85 -17.07 -34.37
CA LYS A 456 -2.87 -16.80 -35.39
C LYS A 456 -2.70 -15.37 -35.91
N ASP A 457 -2.51 -15.23 -37.21
CA ASP A 457 -2.39 -13.92 -37.87
C ASP A 457 -3.77 -13.27 -38.03
N LEU A 458 -3.95 -12.10 -37.42
CA LEU A 458 -5.16 -11.28 -37.49
C LEU A 458 -4.87 -9.87 -38.02
N ARG A 459 -3.69 -9.63 -38.62
CA ARG A 459 -3.27 -8.31 -39.12
C ARG A 459 -4.20 -7.73 -40.19
N SER A 460 -4.94 -8.58 -40.90
CA SER A 460 -5.89 -8.14 -41.93
C SER A 460 -7.14 -7.48 -41.35
N LEU A 461 -7.52 -7.80 -40.11
CA LEU A 461 -8.78 -7.34 -39.51
C LEU A 461 -8.77 -5.83 -39.21
N CYS A 462 -9.96 -5.23 -39.21
CA CYS A 462 -10.16 -3.85 -38.83
C CYS A 462 -10.31 -3.71 -37.30
N ILE A 463 -9.16 -3.75 -36.61
CA ILE A 463 -9.06 -3.65 -35.15
C ILE A 463 -8.81 -2.19 -34.74
N CYS A 464 -9.40 -1.73 -33.64
CA CYS A 464 -9.09 -0.42 -33.04
C CYS A 464 -9.03 -0.49 -31.51
N SER A 465 -8.32 0.46 -30.89
CA SER A 465 -8.40 0.70 -29.44
C SER A 465 -9.24 1.95 -29.14
N VAL A 466 -9.84 2.00 -27.94
CA VAL A 466 -10.64 3.14 -27.46
C VAL A 466 -10.26 3.46 -26.02
N ASP A 467 -9.49 4.53 -25.86
CA ASP A 467 -8.77 4.83 -24.62
C ASP A 467 -9.03 6.25 -24.10
N PRO A 468 -8.65 6.57 -22.84
CA PRO A 468 -8.57 7.95 -22.40
C PRO A 468 -7.57 8.79 -23.22
N PRO A 469 -7.78 10.11 -23.35
CA PRO A 469 -6.78 10.98 -23.97
C PRO A 469 -5.44 10.90 -23.22
N GLY A 470 -4.34 10.82 -23.98
CA GLY A 470 -2.98 10.73 -23.43
C GLY A 470 -2.56 9.34 -22.95
N CYS A 471 -3.36 8.29 -23.17
CA CYS A 471 -2.98 6.92 -22.82
C CYS A 471 -1.80 6.44 -23.68
N THR A 472 -0.76 5.90 -23.04
CA THR A 472 0.41 5.32 -23.73
C THR A 472 0.52 3.81 -23.55
N ASP A 473 -0.09 3.28 -22.49
CA ASP A 473 -0.18 1.88 -22.09
C ASP A 473 -1.49 1.24 -22.58
N ILE A 474 -1.67 1.13 -23.90
CA ILE A 474 -2.88 0.58 -24.52
C ILE A 474 -2.87 -0.95 -24.37
N ASP A 475 -3.67 -1.46 -23.45
CA ASP A 475 -3.80 -2.89 -23.16
C ASP A 475 -4.76 -3.61 -24.10
N ASP A 476 -5.85 -2.96 -24.52
CA ASP A 476 -6.96 -3.60 -25.22
C ASP A 476 -7.27 -3.00 -26.59
N ALA A 477 -7.72 -3.85 -27.50
CA ALA A 477 -8.25 -3.49 -28.80
C ALA A 477 -9.42 -4.39 -29.18
N LEU A 478 -10.32 -3.89 -30.02
CA LEU A 478 -11.61 -4.49 -30.32
C LEU A 478 -11.84 -4.57 -31.84
N HIS A 479 -12.60 -5.57 -32.27
CA HIS A 479 -13.23 -5.56 -33.59
C HIS A 479 -14.58 -6.27 -33.57
N CYS A 480 -15.42 -5.96 -34.55
CA CYS A 480 -16.65 -6.69 -34.85
C CYS A 480 -16.87 -6.73 -36.36
N ARG A 481 -17.17 -7.92 -36.91
CA ARG A 481 -17.47 -8.09 -38.33
C ARG A 481 -18.62 -9.08 -38.56
N PRO A 482 -19.40 -8.93 -39.64
CA PRO A 482 -20.42 -9.90 -40.01
C PRO A 482 -19.80 -11.20 -40.54
N LEU A 483 -20.46 -12.32 -40.24
CA LEU A 483 -20.17 -13.63 -40.78
C LEU A 483 -21.17 -14.03 -41.86
N PRO A 484 -20.81 -14.92 -42.81
CA PRO A 484 -21.69 -15.35 -43.90
C PRO A 484 -23.00 -16.01 -43.45
N ASN A 485 -23.04 -16.57 -42.23
CA ASN A 485 -24.21 -17.22 -41.65
C ASN A 485 -25.19 -16.24 -40.97
N GLY A 486 -24.91 -14.93 -40.99
CA GLY A 486 -25.73 -13.89 -40.36
C GLY A 486 -25.38 -13.58 -38.91
N ASN A 487 -24.43 -14.33 -38.31
CA ASN A 487 -23.85 -14.00 -37.00
C ASN A 487 -22.79 -12.91 -37.11
N LEU A 488 -22.28 -12.46 -35.97
CA LEU A 488 -21.16 -11.54 -35.85
C LEU A 488 -19.96 -12.26 -35.23
N GLU A 489 -18.78 -12.00 -35.76
CA GLU A 489 -17.53 -12.31 -35.07
C GLU A 489 -17.10 -11.08 -34.29
N VAL A 490 -16.86 -11.23 -32.99
CA VAL A 490 -16.37 -10.17 -32.11
C VAL A 490 -15.05 -10.61 -31.50
N GLY A 491 -14.05 -9.72 -31.51
CA GLY A 491 -12.77 -9.98 -30.88
C GLY A 491 -12.39 -8.93 -29.85
N VAL A 492 -11.90 -9.41 -28.70
CA VAL A 492 -11.14 -8.62 -27.73
C VAL A 492 -9.70 -9.08 -27.80
N HIS A 493 -8.79 -8.15 -28.08
CA HIS A 493 -7.36 -8.40 -28.25
C HIS A 493 -6.60 -7.70 -27.14
N ILE A 494 -5.88 -8.45 -26.31
CA ILE A 494 -5.15 -7.92 -25.16
C ILE A 494 -3.64 -8.01 -25.40
N ALA A 495 -2.88 -6.99 -25.01
CA ALA A 495 -1.42 -6.96 -25.09
C ALA A 495 -0.77 -8.23 -24.53
N ASP A 496 0.14 -8.86 -25.30
CA ASP A 496 0.80 -10.10 -24.86
C ASP A 496 2.08 -9.84 -24.03
N VAL A 497 1.90 -9.32 -22.82
CA VAL A 497 3.01 -9.04 -21.89
C VAL A 497 3.70 -10.34 -21.43
N SER A 498 2.97 -11.46 -21.39
CA SER A 498 3.49 -12.76 -20.95
C SER A 498 4.60 -13.31 -21.85
N HIS A 499 4.67 -12.88 -23.11
CA HIS A 499 5.76 -13.21 -24.02
C HIS A 499 7.10 -12.59 -23.58
N PHE A 500 7.07 -11.35 -23.10
CA PHE A 500 8.26 -10.59 -22.70
C PHE A 500 8.65 -10.83 -21.23
N VAL A 501 7.66 -10.95 -20.34
CA VAL A 501 7.90 -11.14 -18.89
C VAL A 501 7.84 -12.63 -18.55
N ARG A 502 9.00 -13.30 -18.58
CA ARG A 502 9.11 -14.74 -18.29
C ARG A 502 9.17 -15.06 -16.78
N PRO A 503 8.53 -16.16 -16.32
CA PRO A 503 8.51 -16.53 -14.90
C PRO A 503 9.90 -16.61 -14.26
N SER A 504 10.01 -16.26 -12.99
CA SER A 504 11.22 -16.38 -12.16
C SER A 504 12.41 -15.49 -12.58
N THR A 505 12.25 -14.64 -13.59
CA THR A 505 13.25 -13.63 -13.98
C THR A 505 13.31 -12.47 -12.96
N ALA A 506 14.30 -11.59 -13.07
CA ALA A 506 14.35 -10.39 -12.25
C ALA A 506 13.16 -9.45 -12.54
N LEU A 507 12.80 -9.29 -13.82
CA LEU A 507 11.65 -8.51 -14.26
C LEU A 507 10.32 -9.06 -13.72
N ASP A 508 10.12 -10.38 -13.75
CA ASP A 508 8.93 -11.00 -13.17
C ASP A 508 8.81 -10.79 -11.66
N ARG A 509 9.91 -10.92 -10.92
CA ARG A 509 9.94 -10.67 -9.48
C ARG A 509 9.66 -9.20 -9.13
N GLU A 510 10.16 -8.27 -9.94
CA GLU A 510 9.88 -6.85 -9.76
C GLU A 510 8.42 -6.51 -10.09
N ALA A 511 7.87 -7.05 -11.18
CA ALA A 511 6.46 -6.89 -11.53
C ALA A 511 5.53 -7.50 -10.46
N ALA A 512 5.88 -8.67 -9.90
CA ALA A 512 5.18 -9.27 -8.77
C ALA A 512 5.27 -8.42 -7.49
N ASN A 513 6.43 -7.82 -7.25
CA ASN A 513 6.64 -6.93 -6.11
C ASN A 513 5.79 -5.66 -6.23
N ARG A 514 5.73 -5.03 -7.40
CA ARG A 514 4.89 -3.83 -7.66
C ARG A 514 3.40 -4.19 -7.68
N GLY A 515 3.04 -5.30 -8.30
CA GLY A 515 1.68 -5.87 -8.35
C GLY A 515 0.69 -5.12 -9.27
N THR A 516 0.74 -3.79 -9.29
CA THR A 516 -0.09 -2.93 -10.15
C THR A 516 0.64 -1.62 -10.45
N THR A 517 0.37 -1.02 -11.62
CA THR A 517 0.74 0.38 -11.90
C THR A 517 -0.10 1.29 -11.01
N VAL A 518 0.51 2.35 -10.47
CA VAL A 518 -0.14 3.34 -9.60
C VAL A 518 -0.31 4.64 -10.37
N TYR A 519 -1.56 5.10 -10.49
CA TYR A 519 -1.90 6.37 -11.15
C TYR A 519 -2.10 7.44 -10.08
N LEU A 520 -1.29 8.49 -10.17
CA LEU A 520 -1.43 9.73 -9.39
C LEU A 520 -1.93 10.85 -10.32
N VAL A 521 -2.19 12.04 -9.79
CA VAL A 521 -2.69 13.16 -10.60
C VAL A 521 -1.64 13.65 -11.61
N ASP A 522 -0.37 13.69 -11.24
CA ASP A 522 0.72 14.23 -12.06
C ASP A 522 1.64 13.16 -12.68
N GLN A 523 1.61 11.93 -12.18
CA GLN A 523 2.54 10.89 -12.59
C GLN A 523 1.92 9.49 -12.55
N ARG A 524 2.55 8.59 -13.30
CA ARG A 524 2.24 7.16 -13.35
C ARG A 524 3.46 6.37 -12.91
N ILE A 525 3.29 5.49 -11.93
CA ILE A 525 4.36 4.60 -11.46
C ILE A 525 4.15 3.21 -12.06
N ASP A 526 4.96 2.88 -13.06
CA ASP A 526 4.77 1.69 -13.88
C ASP A 526 5.13 0.38 -13.17
N MET A 527 4.33 -0.66 -13.42
CA MET A 527 4.62 -2.03 -12.99
C MET A 527 5.77 -2.67 -13.77
N VAL A 528 5.86 -2.37 -15.07
CA VAL A 528 6.90 -2.87 -15.99
C VAL A 528 7.67 -1.70 -16.61
N PRO A 529 8.91 -1.89 -17.07
CA PRO A 529 9.70 -0.80 -17.66
C PRO A 529 9.02 -0.14 -18.87
N ASP A 530 9.29 1.16 -19.06
CA ASP A 530 8.67 2.01 -20.11
C ASP A 530 8.78 1.42 -21.53
N LEU A 531 9.90 0.76 -21.84
CA LEU A 531 10.09 0.06 -23.12
C LEU A 531 9.02 -0.99 -23.38
N LEU A 532 8.53 -1.68 -22.34
CA LEU A 532 7.44 -2.65 -22.47
C LEU A 532 6.08 -1.96 -22.41
N SER A 533 5.84 -1.10 -21.42
CA SER A 533 4.52 -0.51 -21.17
C SER A 533 4.08 0.46 -22.26
N SER A 534 4.94 1.38 -22.68
CA SER A 534 4.61 2.47 -23.61
C SER A 534 4.93 2.15 -25.08
N ASN A 535 5.63 1.05 -25.34
CA ASN A 535 6.09 0.67 -26.68
C ASN A 535 5.78 -0.78 -27.07
N LEU A 536 6.57 -1.76 -26.62
CA LEU A 536 6.55 -3.11 -27.19
C LEU A 536 5.24 -3.88 -26.93
N CYS A 537 4.61 -3.68 -25.78
CA CYS A 537 3.34 -4.33 -25.44
C CYS A 537 2.13 -3.48 -25.81
N SER A 538 2.27 -2.14 -25.80
CA SER A 538 1.19 -1.21 -26.12
C SER A 538 0.66 -1.44 -27.54
N LEU A 539 -0.66 -1.61 -27.68
CA LEU A 539 -1.35 -1.90 -28.96
C LEU A 539 -1.53 -0.65 -29.83
N ARG A 540 -0.42 0.03 -30.12
CA ARG A 540 -0.36 1.28 -30.88
C ARG A 540 -0.95 1.16 -32.28
N GLY A 541 -1.55 2.25 -32.75
CA GLY A 541 -2.11 2.34 -34.10
C GLY A 541 -1.05 2.16 -35.19
N ALA A 542 -1.42 1.47 -36.26
CA ALA A 542 -0.65 1.18 -37.46
C ALA A 542 0.61 0.31 -37.28
N GLU A 543 0.88 -0.20 -36.08
CA GLU A 543 2.06 -1.03 -35.78
C GLU A 543 1.66 -2.50 -35.52
N GLU A 544 2.55 -3.44 -35.86
CA GLU A 544 2.33 -4.87 -35.58
C GLU A 544 2.69 -5.18 -34.13
N ARG A 545 1.80 -5.92 -33.45
CA ARG A 545 1.92 -6.24 -32.03
C ARG A 545 1.46 -7.67 -31.73
N LEU A 546 2.11 -8.26 -30.71
CA LEU A 546 1.71 -9.54 -30.15
C LEU A 546 0.53 -9.33 -29.21
N ALA A 547 -0.52 -10.15 -29.35
CA ALA A 547 -1.70 -10.09 -28.51
C ALA A 547 -2.15 -11.49 -28.06
N PHE A 548 -2.99 -11.51 -27.03
CA PHE A 548 -3.81 -12.64 -26.62
C PHE A 548 -5.27 -12.28 -26.90
N SER A 549 -5.87 -12.97 -27.86
CA SER A 549 -7.22 -12.68 -28.33
C SER A 549 -8.25 -13.64 -27.77
N VAL A 550 -9.39 -13.08 -27.38
CA VAL A 550 -10.65 -13.80 -27.14
C VAL A 550 -11.57 -13.49 -28.32
N LEU A 551 -11.99 -14.52 -29.04
CA LEU A 551 -12.86 -14.41 -30.21
C LEU A 551 -14.18 -15.08 -29.91
N TRP A 552 -15.28 -14.41 -30.21
CA TRP A 552 -16.63 -14.94 -30.10
C TRP A 552 -17.32 -14.97 -31.45
N GLU A 553 -18.08 -16.03 -31.69
CA GLU A 553 -19.22 -15.97 -32.60
C GLU A 553 -20.47 -15.61 -31.79
N MET A 554 -21.18 -14.56 -32.19
CA MET A 554 -22.35 -14.05 -31.48
C MET A 554 -23.54 -13.84 -32.41
N THR A 555 -24.74 -14.10 -31.89
CA THR A 555 -25.98 -13.75 -32.59
C THR A 555 -26.21 -12.23 -32.57
N LEU A 556 -27.15 -11.75 -33.40
CA LEU A 556 -27.56 -10.33 -33.37
C LEU A 556 -28.22 -9.93 -32.04
N GLN A 557 -28.61 -10.89 -31.21
CA GLN A 557 -29.16 -10.72 -29.87
C GLN A 557 -28.07 -10.82 -28.80
N ALA A 558 -26.79 -10.73 -29.17
CA ALA A 558 -25.62 -10.84 -28.27
C ALA A 558 -25.61 -12.13 -27.43
N GLU A 559 -26.07 -13.25 -27.99
CA GLU A 559 -25.86 -14.57 -27.41
C GLU A 559 -24.54 -15.15 -27.92
N VAL A 560 -23.72 -15.68 -27.02
CA VAL A 560 -22.44 -16.30 -27.38
C VAL A 560 -22.71 -17.71 -27.91
N VAL A 561 -22.38 -17.93 -29.19
CA VAL A 561 -22.48 -19.24 -29.87
C VAL A 561 -21.23 -20.06 -29.60
N SER A 562 -20.05 -19.45 -29.72
CA SER A 562 -18.77 -20.09 -29.42
C SER A 562 -17.74 -19.08 -28.93
N THR A 563 -16.74 -19.57 -28.18
CA THR A 563 -15.62 -18.80 -27.64
C THR A 563 -14.31 -19.49 -28.01
N GLN A 564 -13.34 -18.74 -28.54
CA GLN A 564 -12.00 -19.21 -28.88
C GLN A 564 -10.94 -18.32 -28.24
N PHE A 565 -9.83 -18.92 -27.84
CA PHE A 565 -8.69 -18.23 -27.22
C PHE A 565 -7.44 -18.52 -28.04
N HIS A 566 -6.72 -17.48 -28.46
CA HIS A 566 -5.50 -17.64 -29.26
C HIS A 566 -4.44 -16.60 -28.89
N LYS A 567 -3.17 -17.02 -28.94
CA LYS A 567 -2.06 -16.09 -29.14
C LYS A 567 -2.09 -15.60 -30.59
N THR A 568 -2.01 -14.30 -30.80
CA THR A 568 -2.21 -13.67 -32.11
C THR A 568 -1.17 -12.62 -32.42
N ILE A 569 -1.10 -12.26 -33.70
CA ILE A 569 -0.43 -11.07 -34.20
C ILE A 569 -1.50 -10.15 -34.76
N ILE A 570 -1.52 -8.89 -34.31
CA ILE A 570 -2.50 -7.89 -34.74
C ILE A 570 -1.80 -6.64 -35.27
N ARG A 571 -2.56 -5.83 -36.02
CA ARG A 571 -2.17 -4.48 -36.40
C ARG A 571 -3.36 -3.56 -36.21
N SER A 572 -3.37 -2.79 -35.13
CA SER A 572 -4.46 -1.84 -34.85
C SER A 572 -4.53 -0.81 -35.98
N ARG A 573 -5.71 -0.55 -36.54
CA ARG A 573 -5.92 0.44 -37.60
C ARG A 573 -5.96 1.86 -37.04
N ALA A 574 -6.48 2.02 -35.82
CA ALA A 574 -6.63 3.31 -35.16
C ALA A 574 -6.57 3.14 -33.64
N ALA A 575 -5.95 4.10 -32.97
CA ALA A 575 -6.08 4.32 -31.54
C ALA A 575 -6.98 5.56 -31.36
N LEU A 576 -8.18 5.37 -30.81
CA LEU A 576 -9.21 6.41 -30.69
C LEU A 576 -9.34 6.83 -29.23
N THR A 577 -9.67 8.10 -29.00
CA THR A 577 -10.21 8.53 -27.72
C THR A 577 -11.69 8.16 -27.58
N TYR A 578 -12.20 8.07 -26.35
CA TYR A 578 -13.64 7.84 -26.11
C TYR A 578 -14.55 8.83 -26.85
N ALA A 579 -14.15 10.11 -26.93
CA ALA A 579 -14.91 11.15 -27.62
C ALA A 579 -14.89 10.97 -29.14
N GLU A 580 -13.74 10.61 -29.72
CA GLU A 580 -13.63 10.33 -31.16
C GLU A 580 -14.41 9.09 -31.57
N ALA A 581 -14.36 8.02 -30.77
CA ALA A 581 -15.17 6.82 -30.99
C ALA A 581 -16.67 7.13 -30.90
N GLN A 582 -17.08 7.97 -29.94
CA GLN A 582 -18.47 8.38 -29.77
C GLN A 582 -18.95 9.17 -30.98
N ALA A 583 -18.17 10.16 -31.42
CA ALA A 583 -18.49 10.97 -32.60
C ALA A 583 -18.65 10.11 -33.87
N ARG A 584 -17.82 9.06 -34.05
CA ARG A 584 -17.94 8.11 -35.18
C ARG A 584 -19.18 7.23 -35.10
N ILE A 585 -19.54 6.76 -33.91
CA ILE A 585 -20.75 5.97 -33.69
C ILE A 585 -21.99 6.81 -34.03
N ASP A 586 -22.00 8.06 -33.58
CA ASP A 586 -23.13 8.98 -33.70
C ASP A 586 -23.31 9.58 -35.10
N ASP A 587 -22.24 9.66 -35.91
CA ASP A 587 -22.31 10.13 -37.30
C ASP A 587 -22.83 9.03 -38.23
N PRO A 588 -24.08 9.09 -38.74
CA PRO A 588 -24.64 8.06 -39.62
C PRO A 588 -24.02 8.06 -41.04
N SER A 589 -23.25 9.09 -41.40
CA SER A 589 -22.62 9.19 -42.73
C SER A 589 -21.32 8.38 -42.83
N ALA A 590 -20.66 8.09 -41.70
CA ALA A 590 -19.45 7.29 -41.63
C ALA A 590 -19.74 5.79 -41.87
N LYS A 591 -19.55 5.32 -43.10
CA LYS A 591 -19.82 3.92 -43.52
C LYS A 591 -18.56 3.09 -43.73
N ASP A 592 -17.43 3.53 -43.19
CA ASP A 592 -16.20 2.74 -43.21
C ASP A 592 -16.31 1.55 -42.23
N GLU A 593 -15.53 0.49 -42.50
CA GLU A 593 -15.55 -0.77 -41.75
C GLU A 593 -15.35 -0.57 -40.24
N LEU A 594 -14.50 0.40 -39.86
CA LEU A 594 -14.24 0.74 -38.46
C LEU A 594 -15.49 1.33 -37.78
N SER A 595 -16.17 2.26 -38.44
CA SER A 595 -17.40 2.87 -37.92
C SER A 595 -18.54 1.84 -37.80
N GLU A 596 -18.68 0.93 -38.77
CA GLU A 596 -19.65 -0.18 -38.68
C GLU A 596 -19.32 -1.15 -37.54
N SER A 597 -18.05 -1.51 -37.39
CA SER A 597 -17.54 -2.32 -36.27
C SER A 597 -17.89 -1.70 -34.92
N LEU A 598 -17.60 -0.40 -34.72
CA LEU A 598 -17.92 0.33 -33.48
C LEU A 598 -19.43 0.38 -33.19
N ARG A 599 -20.28 0.61 -34.20
CA ARG A 599 -21.74 0.61 -34.00
C ARG A 599 -22.25 -0.76 -33.60
N ASN A 600 -21.74 -1.83 -34.21
CA ASN A 600 -22.11 -3.19 -33.85
C ASN A 600 -21.64 -3.55 -32.44
N LEU A 601 -20.40 -3.20 -32.08
CA LEU A 601 -19.87 -3.36 -30.73
C LEU A 601 -20.77 -2.67 -29.70
N ASN A 602 -21.16 -1.42 -29.97
CA ASN A 602 -22.00 -0.64 -29.08
C ASN A 602 -23.42 -1.21 -28.94
N ARG A 603 -24.02 -1.62 -30.06
CA ARG A 603 -25.35 -2.24 -30.09
C ARG A 603 -25.41 -3.52 -29.25
N LEU A 604 -24.43 -4.40 -29.39
CA LEU A 604 -24.35 -5.63 -28.61
C LEU A 604 -24.03 -5.33 -27.12
N ALA A 605 -23.13 -4.38 -26.84
CA ALA A 605 -22.79 -3.99 -25.46
C ALA A 605 -24.01 -3.50 -24.66
N LYS A 606 -24.91 -2.71 -25.28
CA LYS A 606 -26.18 -2.31 -24.65
C LYS A 606 -27.03 -3.51 -24.21
N GLN A 607 -27.10 -4.55 -25.04
CA GLN A 607 -27.87 -5.76 -24.74
C GLN A 607 -27.19 -6.62 -23.66
N LEU A 608 -25.86 -6.66 -23.63
CA LEU A 608 -25.09 -7.34 -22.58
C LEU A 608 -25.31 -6.65 -21.23
N LYS A 609 -25.21 -5.31 -21.19
CA LYS A 609 -25.46 -4.51 -19.99
C LYS A 609 -26.87 -4.71 -19.44
N GLN A 610 -27.88 -4.66 -20.31
CA GLN A 610 -29.28 -4.88 -19.90
C GLN A 610 -29.47 -6.24 -19.24
N ARG A 611 -28.91 -7.31 -19.82
CA ARG A 611 -28.95 -8.66 -19.23
C ARG A 611 -28.22 -8.73 -17.89
N ARG A 612 -27.05 -8.11 -17.80
CA ARG A 612 -26.25 -8.08 -16.56
C ARG A 612 -26.98 -7.36 -15.43
N ILE A 613 -27.63 -6.24 -15.71
CA ILE A 613 -28.48 -5.51 -14.74
C ILE A 613 -29.70 -6.35 -14.35
N ALA A 614 -30.38 -7.00 -15.32
CA ALA A 614 -31.52 -7.88 -15.04
C ALA A 614 -31.14 -9.08 -14.15
N ASN A 615 -29.90 -9.57 -14.26
CA ASN A 615 -29.34 -10.62 -13.39
C ASN A 615 -28.97 -10.11 -11.99
N GLY A 616 -29.05 -8.81 -11.73
CA GLY A 616 -28.83 -8.20 -10.42
C GLY A 616 -27.49 -7.51 -10.24
N ALA A 617 -26.80 -7.12 -11.30
CA ALA A 617 -25.58 -6.33 -11.19
C ALA A 617 -25.88 -4.92 -10.67
N LEU A 618 -24.99 -4.42 -9.81
CA LEU A 618 -25.16 -3.14 -9.14
C LEU A 618 -24.54 -2.02 -9.97
N THR A 619 -25.34 -0.98 -10.26
CA THR A 619 -24.81 0.29 -10.77
C THR A 619 -24.50 1.19 -9.58
N LEU A 620 -23.25 1.16 -9.13
CA LEU A 620 -22.78 1.95 -7.99
C LEU A 620 -22.11 3.24 -8.46
N ALA A 621 -22.15 4.27 -7.62
CA ALA A 621 -21.58 5.58 -7.92
C ALA A 621 -20.36 5.86 -7.03
N SER A 622 -19.38 6.56 -7.60
CA SER A 622 -18.24 7.15 -6.90
C SER A 622 -17.95 8.53 -7.47
N SER A 623 -17.43 9.43 -6.65
CA SER A 623 -17.04 10.77 -7.08
C SER A 623 -15.62 10.76 -7.68
N GLU A 624 -15.50 10.39 -8.95
CA GLU A 624 -14.23 10.50 -9.69
C GLU A 624 -14.06 11.91 -10.29
N VAL A 625 -12.91 12.53 -10.03
CA VAL A 625 -12.54 13.83 -10.60
C VAL A 625 -11.26 13.75 -11.44
N ARG A 626 -11.14 14.67 -12.39
CA ARG A 626 -9.92 14.91 -13.18
C ARG A 626 -9.49 16.36 -13.02
N PHE A 627 -8.18 16.55 -12.90
CA PHE A 627 -7.56 17.87 -12.87
C PHE A 627 -7.08 18.24 -14.28
N HIS A 628 -7.34 19.48 -14.69
CA HIS A 628 -6.64 20.09 -15.81
C HIS A 628 -5.43 20.83 -15.26
N MET A 629 -4.25 20.35 -15.62
CA MET A 629 -2.98 20.89 -15.17
C MET A 629 -2.49 21.96 -16.14
N ASP A 630 -1.89 23.03 -15.61
CA ASP A 630 -1.13 23.98 -16.41
C ASP A 630 0.11 23.31 -17.01
N THR A 631 0.42 23.60 -18.27
CA THR A 631 1.53 22.95 -18.98
C THR A 631 2.91 23.46 -18.55
N GLU A 632 3.00 24.67 -17.98
CA GLU A 632 4.27 25.28 -17.55
C GLU A 632 4.48 25.12 -16.04
N THR A 633 3.47 25.44 -15.22
CA THR A 633 3.59 25.37 -13.76
C THR A 633 3.27 23.97 -13.22
N HIS A 634 2.55 23.16 -13.99
CA HIS A 634 1.99 21.89 -13.53
C HIS A 634 1.13 22.04 -12.27
N ASP A 635 0.47 23.19 -12.11
CA ASP A 635 -0.54 23.43 -11.08
C ASP A 635 -1.96 23.15 -11.63
N PRO A 636 -2.90 22.70 -10.79
CA PRO A 636 -4.26 22.45 -11.23
C PRO A 636 -4.99 23.77 -11.53
N ILE A 637 -5.37 23.99 -12.78
CA ILE A 637 -6.16 25.14 -13.22
C ILE A 637 -7.63 24.94 -12.87
N ASP A 638 -8.13 23.72 -13.15
CA ASP A 638 -9.54 23.36 -13.09
C ASP A 638 -9.73 21.91 -12.61
N VAL A 639 -10.87 21.64 -11.97
CA VAL A 639 -11.28 20.32 -11.48
C VAL A 639 -12.65 20.00 -12.05
N LYS A 640 -12.75 18.92 -12.82
CA LYS A 640 -14.03 18.47 -13.39
C LYS A 640 -14.36 17.06 -12.93
N SER A 641 -15.65 16.81 -12.73
CA SER A 641 -16.17 15.45 -12.66
C SER A 641 -15.92 14.74 -13.99
N LYS A 642 -15.58 13.46 -13.92
CA LYS A 642 -15.39 12.64 -15.12
C LYS A 642 -16.76 12.31 -15.73
N GLU A 643 -17.04 12.85 -16.90
CA GLU A 643 -18.23 12.47 -17.67
C GLU A 643 -18.06 11.06 -18.24
N LEU A 644 -19.10 10.23 -18.08
CA LEU A 644 -19.15 8.88 -18.64
C LEU A 644 -19.88 8.92 -19.98
N LEU A 645 -19.18 8.59 -21.05
CA LEU A 645 -19.75 8.45 -22.39
C LEU A 645 -20.28 7.03 -22.61
N GLU A 646 -21.13 6.87 -23.63
CA GLU A 646 -21.66 5.54 -23.99
C GLU A 646 -20.53 4.59 -24.43
N THR A 647 -19.50 5.11 -25.10
CA THR A 647 -18.28 4.38 -25.45
C THR A 647 -17.53 3.83 -24.23
N ASN A 648 -17.57 4.50 -23.07
CA ASN A 648 -17.00 3.93 -21.84
C ASN A 648 -17.74 2.66 -21.44
N SER A 649 -19.08 2.70 -21.47
CA SER A 649 -19.91 1.54 -21.18
C SER A 649 -19.76 0.43 -22.22
N MET A 650 -19.53 0.78 -23.50
CA MET A 650 -19.28 -0.20 -24.55
C MET A 650 -18.02 -1.02 -24.26
N VAL A 651 -16.89 -0.36 -24.00
CA VAL A 651 -15.63 -1.04 -23.69
C VAL A 651 -15.75 -1.86 -22.40
N GLU A 652 -16.41 -1.31 -21.37
CA GLU A 652 -16.62 -1.99 -20.09
C GLU A 652 -17.28 -3.37 -20.27
N GLU A 653 -18.39 -3.47 -21.02
CA GLU A 653 -19.10 -4.75 -21.19
C GLU A 653 -18.27 -5.79 -21.97
N TRP A 654 -17.46 -5.37 -22.94
CA TRP A 654 -16.55 -6.28 -23.66
C TRP A 654 -15.42 -6.80 -22.75
N MET A 655 -14.86 -5.93 -21.90
CA MET A 655 -13.86 -6.34 -20.92
C MET A 655 -14.46 -7.29 -19.88
N LEU A 656 -15.68 -7.02 -19.39
CA LEU A 656 -16.39 -7.90 -18.45
C LEU A 656 -16.65 -9.28 -19.06
N LEU A 657 -17.10 -9.33 -20.33
CA LEU A 657 -17.33 -10.59 -21.03
C LEU A 657 -16.02 -11.38 -21.23
N ALA A 658 -14.94 -10.71 -21.63
CA ALA A 658 -13.60 -11.31 -21.76
C ALA A 658 -13.13 -11.92 -20.43
N ASN A 659 -13.19 -11.13 -19.35
CA ASN A 659 -12.79 -11.53 -18.02
C ASN A 659 -13.60 -12.74 -17.51
N GLY A 660 -14.93 -12.74 -17.72
CA GLY A 660 -15.80 -13.85 -17.34
C GLY A 660 -15.52 -15.14 -18.13
N ALA A 661 -15.35 -15.03 -19.46
CA ALA A 661 -15.04 -16.17 -20.32
C ALA A 661 -13.68 -16.81 -19.97
N VAL A 662 -12.66 -15.98 -19.73
CA VAL A 662 -11.34 -16.46 -19.31
C VAL A 662 -11.40 -17.09 -17.92
N ALA A 663 -12.11 -16.47 -16.96
CA ALA A 663 -12.29 -17.01 -15.61
C ALA A 663 -12.87 -18.42 -15.61
N GLN A 664 -13.93 -18.64 -16.41
CA GLN A 664 -14.55 -19.96 -16.56
C GLN A 664 -13.59 -20.99 -17.17
N HIS A 665 -12.85 -20.59 -18.21
CA HIS A 665 -11.92 -21.48 -18.89
C HIS A 665 -10.74 -21.88 -18.00
N ILE A 666 -10.11 -20.93 -17.30
CA ILE A 666 -8.98 -21.23 -16.41
C ILE A 666 -9.43 -22.07 -15.21
N TYR A 667 -10.63 -21.87 -14.67
CA TYR A 667 -11.13 -22.69 -13.58
C TYR A 667 -11.40 -24.13 -14.03
N LYS A 668 -11.91 -24.31 -15.24
CA LYS A 668 -12.15 -25.63 -15.82
C LYS A 668 -10.85 -26.44 -15.93
N GLU A 669 -9.76 -25.81 -16.35
CA GLU A 669 -8.46 -26.47 -16.53
C GLU A 669 -7.64 -26.57 -15.23
N PHE A 670 -7.71 -25.54 -14.38
CA PHE A 670 -6.93 -25.40 -13.16
C PHE A 670 -7.83 -25.18 -11.93
N PRO A 671 -8.63 -26.18 -11.51
CA PRO A 671 -9.62 -26.01 -10.46
C PRO A 671 -9.02 -25.68 -9.08
N ASP A 672 -7.80 -26.14 -8.80
CA ASP A 672 -7.14 -25.96 -7.48
C ASP A 672 -6.15 -24.79 -7.43
N CYS A 673 -5.82 -24.18 -8.57
CA CYS A 673 -4.76 -23.17 -8.66
C CYS A 673 -5.07 -22.00 -9.60
N GLY A 674 -6.30 -21.89 -10.09
CA GLY A 674 -6.77 -20.73 -10.84
C GLY A 674 -6.73 -19.46 -10.01
N LEU A 675 -6.27 -18.36 -10.63
CA LEU A 675 -6.33 -17.02 -10.04
C LEU A 675 -7.62 -16.34 -10.48
N LEU A 676 -8.55 -16.16 -9.53
CA LEU A 676 -9.84 -15.51 -9.74
C LEU A 676 -9.97 -14.26 -8.86
N ARG A 677 -11.04 -13.49 -9.09
CA ARG A 677 -11.41 -12.31 -8.31
C ARG A 677 -12.87 -12.39 -7.89
N ARG A 678 -13.13 -12.40 -6.59
CA ARG A 678 -14.48 -12.44 -6.00
C ARG A 678 -14.86 -11.09 -5.41
N HIS A 679 -16.16 -10.89 -5.25
CA HIS A 679 -16.71 -9.80 -4.47
C HIS A 679 -17.74 -10.43 -3.51
N PRO A 680 -17.36 -10.64 -2.22
CA PRO A 680 -18.21 -11.31 -1.25
C PRO A 680 -19.57 -10.62 -1.08
N VAL A 681 -20.56 -11.39 -0.61
CA VAL A 681 -21.87 -10.84 -0.25
C VAL A 681 -21.73 -9.98 1.01
N PRO A 682 -22.15 -8.71 1.00
CA PRO A 682 -22.09 -7.87 2.19
C PRO A 682 -22.99 -8.42 3.30
N PRO A 683 -22.52 -8.51 4.56
CA PRO A 683 -23.38 -8.79 5.70
C PRO A 683 -24.49 -7.75 5.84
N VAL A 684 -25.68 -8.18 6.26
CA VAL A 684 -26.86 -7.28 6.41
C VAL A 684 -26.56 -6.09 7.33
N ALA A 685 -25.77 -6.30 8.40
CA ALA A 685 -25.37 -5.24 9.32
C ALA A 685 -24.62 -4.08 8.64
N ASN A 686 -23.91 -4.33 7.53
CA ASN A 686 -23.20 -3.28 6.79
C ASN A 686 -24.16 -2.31 6.09
N PHE A 687 -25.38 -2.76 5.79
CA PHE A 687 -26.42 -1.94 5.15
C PHE A 687 -27.22 -1.09 6.13
N GLU A 688 -27.06 -1.27 7.44
CA GLU A 688 -27.78 -0.50 8.46
C GLU A 688 -27.71 1.03 8.23
N PRO A 689 -26.53 1.63 7.95
CA PRO A 689 -26.46 3.07 7.66
C PRO A 689 -27.21 3.46 6.39
N LEU A 690 -27.24 2.59 5.37
CA LEU A 690 -27.94 2.83 4.11
C LEU A 690 -29.47 2.76 4.30
N LEU A 691 -29.94 1.78 5.06
CA LEU A 691 -31.36 1.59 5.38
C LEU A 691 -31.91 2.78 6.18
N GLN A 692 -31.19 3.20 7.22
CA GLN A 692 -31.53 4.39 8.01
C GLN A 692 -31.58 5.65 7.16
N ALA A 693 -30.58 5.80 6.27
CA ALA A 693 -30.50 6.93 5.35
C ALA A 693 -31.69 6.99 4.38
N ALA A 694 -32.08 5.85 3.79
CA ALA A 694 -33.27 5.79 2.93
C ALA A 694 -34.58 6.05 3.71
N GLN A 695 -34.71 5.46 4.90
CA GLN A 695 -35.89 5.62 5.75
C GLN A 695 -36.09 7.08 6.19
N SER A 696 -34.99 7.83 6.41
CA SER A 696 -35.05 9.26 6.75
C SER A 696 -35.74 10.13 5.69
N LYS A 697 -35.78 9.68 4.43
CA LYS A 697 -36.50 10.33 3.32
C LYS A 697 -37.75 9.55 2.90
N GLY A 698 -38.23 8.64 3.74
CA GLY A 698 -39.46 7.87 3.51
C GLY A 698 -39.35 6.77 2.45
N LEU A 699 -38.13 6.33 2.11
CA LEU A 699 -37.88 5.29 1.11
C LEU A 699 -37.53 3.96 1.78
N GLU A 700 -37.99 2.86 1.17
CA GLU A 700 -37.69 1.50 1.61
C GLU A 700 -36.72 0.83 0.62
N LEU A 701 -35.57 0.37 1.13
CA LEU A 701 -34.59 -0.39 0.35
C LEU A 701 -34.62 -1.87 0.72
N LYS A 702 -34.45 -2.73 -0.28
CA LYS A 702 -34.44 -4.19 -0.09
C LYS A 702 -33.03 -4.72 -0.29
N VAL A 703 -32.47 -5.34 0.74
CA VAL A 703 -31.05 -5.75 0.79
C VAL A 703 -30.84 -7.27 0.79
N ALA A 704 -31.89 -8.07 0.59
CA ALA A 704 -31.79 -9.53 0.69
C ALA A 704 -30.97 -10.14 -0.46
N THR A 705 -31.03 -9.55 -1.66
CA THR A 705 -30.25 -9.98 -2.82
C THR A 705 -29.73 -8.78 -3.61
N GLY A 706 -28.67 -9.00 -4.41
CA GLY A 706 -28.12 -7.96 -5.29
C GLY A 706 -29.17 -7.39 -6.27
N ARG A 707 -30.06 -8.25 -6.78
CA ARG A 707 -31.17 -7.84 -7.67
C ARG A 707 -32.19 -6.96 -6.98
N GLU A 708 -32.62 -7.32 -5.77
CA GLU A 708 -33.55 -6.51 -4.99
C GLU A 708 -32.94 -5.16 -4.61
N LEU A 709 -31.65 -5.15 -4.26
CA LEU A 709 -30.92 -3.93 -3.97
C LEU A 709 -30.80 -3.03 -5.20
N ALA A 710 -30.42 -3.58 -6.36
CA ALA A 710 -30.36 -2.85 -7.62
C ALA A 710 -31.72 -2.20 -7.95
N THR A 711 -32.79 -3.00 -7.91
CA THR A 711 -34.15 -2.55 -8.25
C THR A 711 -34.64 -1.46 -7.28
N SER A 712 -34.41 -1.63 -5.98
CA SER A 712 -34.83 -0.63 -4.98
C SER A 712 -33.99 0.66 -5.06
N LEU A 713 -32.69 0.57 -5.35
CA LEU A 713 -31.85 1.73 -5.62
C LEU A 713 -32.26 2.47 -6.90
N ASP A 714 -32.62 1.76 -7.97
CA ASP A 714 -33.07 2.36 -9.22
C ASP A 714 -34.39 3.14 -9.04
N ASN A 715 -35.28 2.65 -8.18
CA ASN A 715 -36.56 3.30 -7.86
C ASN A 715 -36.44 4.42 -6.81
N ALA A 716 -35.31 4.54 -6.11
CA ALA A 716 -35.09 5.52 -5.04
C ALA A 716 -34.74 6.91 -5.59
N VAL A 717 -35.71 7.56 -6.25
CA VAL A 717 -35.56 8.88 -6.88
C VAL A 717 -36.46 9.89 -6.18
N LEU A 718 -35.91 11.07 -5.87
CA LEU A 718 -36.66 12.22 -5.39
C LEU A 718 -36.66 13.30 -6.48
N GLU A 719 -37.83 13.66 -7.01
CA GLU A 719 -37.94 14.62 -8.12
C GLU A 719 -37.35 16.00 -7.77
N GLU A 720 -37.53 16.44 -6.53
CA GLU A 720 -37.01 17.71 -6.02
C GLU A 720 -35.48 17.72 -5.83
N GLN A 721 -34.85 16.54 -5.77
CA GLN A 721 -33.41 16.38 -5.55
C GLN A 721 -32.80 15.30 -6.46
N PRO A 722 -32.53 15.60 -7.74
CA PRO A 722 -32.01 14.62 -8.70
C PRO A 722 -30.69 13.95 -8.28
N PHE A 723 -29.85 14.66 -7.52
CA PHE A 723 -28.57 14.13 -7.04
C PHE A 723 -28.71 13.12 -5.88
N PHE A 724 -29.89 13.04 -5.24
CA PHE A 724 -30.16 12.14 -4.12
C PHE A 724 -29.86 10.67 -4.46
N ASN A 725 -30.30 10.20 -5.62
CA ASN A 725 -30.07 8.81 -6.03
C ASN A 725 -28.57 8.50 -6.12
N THR A 726 -27.78 9.42 -6.67
CA THR A 726 -26.33 9.29 -6.75
C THR A 726 -25.70 9.26 -5.36
N MET A 727 -26.13 10.11 -4.43
CA MET A 727 -25.66 10.09 -3.04
C MET A 727 -25.99 8.76 -2.35
N LEU A 728 -27.20 8.26 -2.52
CA LEU A 728 -27.62 6.98 -1.95
C LEU A 728 -26.78 5.82 -2.51
N ARG A 729 -26.47 5.84 -3.82
CA ARG A 729 -25.53 4.88 -4.43
C ARG A 729 -24.11 5.02 -3.89
N MET A 730 -23.62 6.23 -3.61
CA MET A 730 -22.31 6.42 -2.98
C MET A 730 -22.28 5.84 -1.56
N VAL A 731 -23.35 5.99 -0.78
CA VAL A 731 -23.49 5.33 0.54
C VAL A 731 -23.52 3.80 0.36
N ALA A 732 -24.28 3.29 -0.61
CA ALA A 732 -24.35 1.87 -0.90
C ALA A 732 -22.98 1.29 -1.27
N THR A 733 -22.15 2.01 -2.05
CA THR A 733 -20.76 1.62 -2.35
C THR A 733 -19.92 1.39 -1.10
N ARG A 734 -20.15 2.16 -0.02
CA ARG A 734 -19.40 2.04 1.24
C ARG A 734 -19.85 0.86 2.11
N CYS A 735 -21.06 0.37 1.90
CA CYS A 735 -21.58 -0.84 2.56
C CYS A 735 -20.97 -2.12 1.97
N MET A 736 -20.43 -2.04 0.74
CA MET A 736 -19.86 -3.19 0.04
C MET A 736 -18.49 -3.58 0.62
N PRO A 737 -18.19 -4.89 0.72
CA PRO A 737 -16.86 -5.35 1.06
C PRO A 737 -15.89 -5.09 -0.10
N GLN A 738 -14.60 -5.19 0.18
CA GLN A 738 -13.59 -5.07 -0.87
C GLN A 738 -13.62 -6.31 -1.77
N ALA A 739 -13.53 -6.13 -3.09
CA ALA A 739 -13.28 -7.24 -4.01
C ALA A 739 -11.83 -7.74 -3.90
N LEU A 740 -11.64 -9.07 -3.89
CA LEU A 740 -10.38 -9.73 -3.57
C LEU A 740 -9.98 -10.73 -4.65
N TYR A 741 -8.70 -10.76 -5.00
CA TYR A 741 -8.09 -11.89 -5.70
C TYR A 741 -7.96 -13.08 -4.76
N PHE A 742 -8.15 -14.29 -5.28
CA PHE A 742 -8.02 -15.52 -4.52
C PHE A 742 -7.59 -16.69 -5.41
N CYS A 743 -7.01 -17.71 -4.77
CA CYS A 743 -6.71 -18.99 -5.39
C CYS A 743 -7.93 -19.93 -5.26
N THR A 744 -8.35 -20.54 -6.37
CA THR A 744 -9.56 -21.38 -6.40
C THR A 744 -9.49 -22.59 -5.46
N GLY A 745 -8.31 -23.17 -5.22
CA GLY A 745 -8.14 -24.30 -4.28
C GLY A 745 -8.07 -23.91 -2.80
N CYS A 746 -8.20 -22.62 -2.48
CA CYS A 746 -8.19 -22.10 -1.11
C CYS A 746 -9.55 -21.54 -0.64
N VAL A 747 -10.53 -21.45 -1.53
CA VAL A 747 -11.86 -20.88 -1.25
C VAL A 747 -12.92 -21.88 -1.71
N SER A 748 -14.05 -21.94 -1.01
CA SER A 748 -15.18 -22.79 -1.40
C SER A 748 -15.88 -22.26 -2.65
N ARG A 749 -16.39 -23.15 -3.49
CA ARG A 749 -17.00 -22.80 -4.79
C ARG A 749 -18.15 -21.80 -4.67
N GLU A 750 -18.94 -21.90 -3.60
CA GLU A 750 -20.08 -21.02 -3.29
C GLU A 750 -19.66 -19.55 -3.13
N ASP A 751 -18.41 -19.31 -2.71
CA ASP A 751 -17.89 -17.97 -2.44
C ASP A 751 -17.13 -17.35 -3.63
N PHE A 752 -17.18 -17.96 -4.81
CA PHE A 752 -16.50 -17.44 -6.01
C PHE A 752 -17.24 -16.27 -6.65
N ILE A 753 -18.50 -16.10 -6.27
CA ILE A 753 -19.40 -15.12 -6.85
C ILE A 753 -18.82 -13.71 -6.76
N HIS A 754 -19.16 -12.90 -7.76
CA HIS A 754 -18.88 -11.48 -7.77
C HIS A 754 -20.17 -10.70 -7.58
N TYR A 755 -20.53 -10.43 -6.31
CA TYR A 755 -21.81 -9.83 -5.91
C TYR A 755 -22.16 -8.59 -6.74
N GLY A 756 -21.28 -7.61 -6.83
CA GLY A 756 -21.54 -6.36 -7.56
C GLY A 756 -21.69 -6.50 -9.08
N LEU A 757 -21.17 -7.58 -9.68
CA LEU A 757 -21.25 -7.81 -11.14
C LEU A 757 -22.31 -8.85 -11.51
N ALA A 758 -22.90 -9.54 -10.53
CA ALA A 758 -23.80 -10.68 -10.72
C ALA A 758 -23.19 -11.76 -11.64
N LEU A 759 -21.96 -12.17 -11.37
CA LEU A 759 -21.23 -13.22 -12.10
C LEU A 759 -20.78 -14.34 -11.16
N ASP A 760 -20.87 -15.60 -11.62
CA ASP A 760 -20.45 -16.78 -10.85
C ASP A 760 -18.93 -17.01 -10.85
N PHE A 761 -18.26 -16.49 -11.88
CA PHE A 761 -16.82 -16.55 -12.07
C PHE A 761 -16.34 -15.23 -12.65
N TYR A 762 -15.28 -14.68 -12.07
CA TYR A 762 -14.67 -13.46 -12.56
C TYR A 762 -13.17 -13.47 -12.27
N THR A 763 -12.39 -12.85 -13.15
CA THR A 763 -10.96 -12.61 -12.98
C THR A 763 -10.57 -11.31 -13.66
N HIS A 764 -9.30 -10.93 -13.63
CA HIS A 764 -8.78 -9.89 -14.48
C HIS A 764 -7.78 -10.46 -15.49
N PHE A 765 -8.02 -10.16 -16.75
CA PHE A 765 -7.24 -10.60 -17.90
C PHE A 765 -6.85 -9.44 -18.82
N THR A 766 -7.63 -8.37 -18.82
CA THR A 766 -7.65 -7.36 -19.88
C THR A 766 -6.64 -6.23 -19.72
N SER A 767 -5.75 -6.27 -18.73
CA SER A 767 -4.75 -5.21 -18.52
C SER A 767 -3.40 -5.69 -17.96
N PRO A 768 -2.69 -6.60 -18.66
CA PRO A 768 -1.43 -7.18 -18.19
C PRO A 768 -0.25 -6.21 -18.18
N ILE A 769 -0.32 -5.04 -18.85
CA ILE A 769 0.72 -4.01 -18.75
C ILE A 769 0.76 -3.42 -17.34
N ARG A 770 -0.41 -3.26 -16.72
CA ARG A 770 -0.59 -2.54 -15.46
C ARG A 770 -1.04 -3.39 -14.29
N ARG A 771 -1.36 -4.67 -14.47
CA ARG A 771 -1.75 -5.60 -13.39
C ARG A 771 -1.05 -6.94 -13.49
N TYR A 772 -0.38 -7.34 -12.42
CA TYR A 772 0.33 -8.62 -12.37
C TYR A 772 -0.65 -9.81 -12.29
N SER A 773 -1.85 -9.61 -11.73
CA SER A 773 -2.94 -10.60 -11.78
C SER A 773 -3.21 -11.09 -13.20
N ASP A 774 -3.28 -10.14 -14.13
CA ASP A 774 -3.61 -10.39 -15.53
C ASP A 774 -2.45 -11.12 -16.20
N LEU A 775 -1.21 -10.76 -15.89
CA LEU A 775 -0.03 -11.50 -16.36
C LEU A 775 -0.05 -12.98 -15.92
N ILE A 776 -0.48 -13.26 -14.68
CA ILE A 776 -0.64 -14.65 -14.22
C ILE A 776 -1.78 -15.34 -14.94
N VAL A 777 -2.92 -14.68 -15.12
CA VAL A 777 -4.07 -15.23 -15.86
C VAL A 777 -3.69 -15.50 -17.32
N HIS A 778 -2.88 -14.65 -17.95
CA HIS A 778 -2.33 -14.86 -19.29
C HIS A 778 -1.47 -16.12 -19.36
N ARG A 779 -0.60 -16.36 -18.35
CA ARG A 779 0.22 -17.58 -18.28
C ARG A 779 -0.63 -18.83 -18.10
N LEU A 780 -1.63 -18.78 -17.21
CA LEU A 780 -2.56 -19.89 -17.00
C LEU A 780 -3.39 -20.17 -18.27
N LEU A 781 -3.91 -19.14 -18.92
CA LEU A 781 -4.69 -19.30 -20.15
C LEU A 781 -3.80 -19.82 -21.30
N ALA A 782 -2.56 -19.35 -21.43
CA ALA A 782 -1.62 -19.84 -22.43
C ALA A 782 -1.31 -21.33 -22.23
N ALA A 783 -1.14 -21.76 -20.98
CA ALA A 783 -0.98 -23.17 -20.64
C ALA A 783 -2.25 -23.99 -20.92
N ALA A 784 -3.43 -23.46 -20.58
CA ALA A 784 -4.71 -24.14 -20.80
C ALA A 784 -4.99 -24.43 -22.28
N ILE A 785 -4.56 -23.55 -23.18
CA ILE A 785 -4.75 -23.73 -24.62
C ILE A 785 -3.56 -24.41 -25.32
N GLY A 786 -2.54 -24.85 -24.55
CA GLY A 786 -1.33 -25.48 -25.08
C GLY A 786 -0.41 -24.54 -25.86
N ALA A 787 -0.54 -23.22 -25.70
CA ALA A 787 0.30 -22.22 -26.36
C ALA A 787 1.63 -21.97 -25.64
N ASP A 788 1.72 -22.31 -24.35
CA ASP A 788 2.97 -22.25 -23.57
C ASP A 788 2.94 -23.30 -22.44
N THR A 789 4.05 -23.48 -21.75
CA THR A 789 4.17 -24.36 -20.59
C THR A 789 3.97 -23.59 -19.28
N THR A 790 3.31 -24.23 -18.31
CA THR A 790 3.13 -23.66 -16.97
C THR A 790 4.35 -23.88 -16.09
N SER A 791 4.48 -23.09 -15.02
CA SER A 791 5.52 -23.27 -14.01
C SER A 791 5.01 -24.04 -12.79
N PRO A 792 5.84 -24.86 -12.11
CA PRO A 792 5.43 -25.56 -10.90
C PRO A 792 4.97 -24.64 -9.77
N GLU A 793 5.43 -23.38 -9.76
CA GLU A 793 5.05 -22.40 -8.74
C GLU A 793 3.61 -21.92 -8.89
N LEU A 794 3.11 -21.82 -10.14
CA LEU A 794 1.72 -21.42 -10.42
C LEU A 794 0.73 -22.53 -10.10
N LEU A 795 1.18 -23.79 -10.09
CA LEU A 795 0.35 -24.95 -9.75
C LEU A 795 0.30 -25.23 -8.24
N ASP A 796 1.11 -24.54 -7.43
CA ASP A 796 1.08 -24.65 -5.98
C ASP A 796 0.02 -23.71 -5.39
N LYS A 797 -1.05 -24.28 -4.84
CA LYS A 797 -2.17 -23.52 -4.27
C LYS A 797 -1.76 -22.54 -3.17
N LEU A 798 -0.77 -22.89 -2.33
CA LEU A 798 -0.35 -22.03 -1.22
C LEU A 798 0.49 -20.86 -1.72
N LYS A 799 1.33 -21.09 -2.74
CA LYS A 799 2.06 -20.02 -3.42
C LYS A 799 1.11 -19.08 -4.16
N CYS A 800 0.13 -19.63 -4.88
CA CYS A 800 -0.90 -18.85 -5.56
C CYS A 800 -1.71 -17.99 -4.57
N GLN A 801 -2.11 -18.53 -3.42
CA GLN A 801 -2.80 -17.76 -2.38
C GLN A 801 -1.90 -16.67 -1.77
N ALA A 802 -0.62 -16.97 -1.50
CA ALA A 802 0.32 -15.96 -1.01
C ALA A 802 0.50 -14.81 -2.02
N LEU A 803 0.52 -15.11 -3.31
CA LEU A 803 0.54 -14.13 -4.38
C LEU A 803 -0.75 -13.29 -4.40
N CYS A 804 -1.93 -13.91 -4.31
CA CYS A 804 -3.21 -13.20 -4.23
C CYS A 804 -3.24 -12.21 -3.05
N ASN A 805 -2.73 -12.61 -1.89
CA ASN A 805 -2.64 -11.75 -0.71
C ASN A 805 -1.74 -10.53 -0.95
N ASN A 806 -0.61 -10.71 -1.66
CA ASN A 806 0.24 -9.60 -2.06
C ASN A 806 -0.47 -8.67 -3.06
N LEU A 807 -1.15 -9.22 -4.06
CA LEU A 807 -1.90 -8.43 -5.06
C LEU A 807 -3.03 -7.62 -4.41
N ASN A 808 -3.78 -8.21 -3.48
CA ASN A 808 -4.81 -7.52 -2.71
C ASN A 808 -4.23 -6.35 -1.90
N PHE A 809 -3.08 -6.57 -1.26
CA PHE A 809 -2.38 -5.53 -0.52
C PHE A 809 -1.92 -4.39 -1.43
N ARG A 810 -1.22 -4.70 -2.53
CA ARG A 810 -0.71 -3.71 -3.48
C ARG A 810 -1.84 -2.93 -4.15
N HIS A 811 -2.92 -3.60 -4.54
CA HIS A 811 -4.09 -2.95 -5.13
C HIS A 811 -4.73 -1.95 -4.16
N ARG A 812 -4.92 -2.33 -2.89
CA ARG A 812 -5.48 -1.45 -1.87
C ARG A 812 -4.60 -0.23 -1.63
N MET A 813 -3.28 -0.44 -1.53
CA MET A 813 -2.33 0.65 -1.34
C MET A 813 -2.30 1.61 -2.54
N ALA A 814 -2.34 1.09 -3.77
CA ALA A 814 -2.42 1.91 -4.98
C ALA A 814 -3.67 2.81 -5.00
N GLN A 815 -4.83 2.27 -4.60
CA GLN A 815 -6.06 3.06 -4.49
C GLN A 815 -5.98 4.14 -3.40
N TYR A 816 -5.36 3.84 -2.26
CA TYR A 816 -5.16 4.84 -1.21
C TYR A 816 -4.19 5.94 -1.66
N ALA A 817 -3.10 5.59 -2.35
CA ALA A 817 -2.16 6.54 -2.92
C ALA A 817 -2.85 7.45 -3.96
N GLY A 818 -3.63 6.89 -4.89
CA GLY A 818 -4.38 7.66 -5.88
C GLY A 818 -5.35 8.66 -5.23
N ARG A 819 -6.12 8.22 -4.23
CA ARG A 819 -7.03 9.12 -3.48
C ARG A 819 -6.29 10.19 -2.68
N ALA A 820 -5.17 9.84 -2.06
CA ALA A 820 -4.34 10.81 -1.35
C ALA A 820 -3.75 11.86 -2.32
N SER A 821 -3.42 11.46 -3.56
CA SER A 821 -2.88 12.37 -4.57
C SER A 821 -3.98 13.33 -5.03
N VAL A 822 -5.18 12.83 -5.30
CA VAL A 822 -6.35 13.70 -5.55
C VAL A 822 -6.52 14.71 -4.40
N GLY A 823 -6.49 14.25 -3.15
CA GLY A 823 -6.61 15.13 -1.97
C GLY A 823 -5.52 16.21 -1.89
N LEU A 824 -4.26 15.85 -2.17
CA LEU A 824 -3.13 16.80 -2.21
C LEU A 824 -3.35 17.87 -3.30
N TYR A 825 -3.72 17.45 -4.51
CA TYR A 825 -3.93 18.40 -5.62
C TYR A 825 -5.18 19.26 -5.42
N THR A 826 -6.21 18.75 -4.74
CA THR A 826 -7.34 19.58 -4.30
C THR A 826 -6.89 20.66 -3.31
N GLN A 827 -5.96 20.36 -2.39
CA GLN A 827 -5.41 21.38 -1.48
C GLN A 827 -4.61 22.44 -2.23
N VAL A 828 -3.77 22.03 -3.20
CA VAL A 828 -3.03 22.96 -4.05
C VAL A 828 -3.99 23.87 -4.82
N PHE A 829 -5.06 23.32 -5.39
CA PHE A 829 -6.09 24.07 -6.11
C PHE A 829 -6.76 25.15 -5.24
N PHE A 830 -7.07 24.84 -3.96
CA PHE A 830 -7.72 25.77 -3.03
C PHE A 830 -6.77 26.66 -2.22
N LYS A 831 -5.45 26.54 -2.37
CA LYS A 831 -4.46 27.21 -1.52
C LYS A 831 -4.65 28.74 -1.47
N GLU A 832 -5.02 29.34 -2.60
CA GLU A 832 -5.27 30.79 -2.73
C GLU A 832 -6.71 31.10 -3.18
N ARG A 833 -7.60 30.10 -3.13
CA ARG A 833 -8.99 30.23 -3.59
C ARG A 833 -9.94 29.98 -2.43
N SER A 834 -10.91 30.87 -2.27
CA SER A 834 -12.08 30.63 -1.41
C SER A 834 -13.34 30.76 -2.25
N THR A 835 -14.11 29.68 -2.34
CA THR A 835 -15.33 29.65 -3.15
C THR A 835 -16.48 29.08 -2.33
N ASP A 836 -17.66 29.64 -2.55
CA ASP A 836 -18.92 29.16 -1.99
C ASP A 836 -19.49 28.12 -2.95
N GLU A 837 -19.80 26.93 -2.44
CA GLU A 837 -20.16 25.77 -3.26
C GLU A 837 -21.27 24.97 -2.60
N ASP A 838 -22.09 24.32 -3.43
CA ASP A 838 -23.12 23.39 -2.99
C ASP A 838 -22.48 22.12 -2.42
N GLY A 839 -22.86 21.80 -1.19
CA GLY A 839 -22.50 20.58 -0.50
C GLY A 839 -23.73 19.83 0.00
N TYR A 840 -23.54 18.55 0.31
CA TYR A 840 -24.57 17.68 0.84
C TYR A 840 -24.07 16.97 2.09
N VAL A 841 -24.86 17.01 3.16
CA VAL A 841 -24.51 16.35 4.42
C VAL A 841 -24.61 14.83 4.24
N LEU A 842 -23.48 14.12 4.28
CA LEU A 842 -23.48 12.65 4.20
C LEU A 842 -23.63 11.98 5.57
N PHE A 843 -23.04 12.57 6.61
CA PHE A 843 -23.15 12.04 7.98
C PHE A 843 -23.17 13.16 9.01
N VAL A 844 -23.87 12.92 10.10
CA VAL A 844 -23.99 13.81 11.25
C VAL A 844 -23.31 13.15 12.46
N ARG A 845 -22.37 13.86 13.11
CA ARG A 845 -21.65 13.44 14.33
C ARG A 845 -21.99 14.37 15.48
N GLU A 846 -21.57 14.02 16.71
CA GLU A 846 -21.87 14.81 17.92
C GLU A 846 -21.29 16.23 17.87
N ASN A 847 -20.11 16.39 17.27
CA ASN A 847 -19.41 17.68 17.19
C ASN A 847 -19.11 18.15 15.74
N ALA A 848 -19.62 17.47 14.71
CA ALA A 848 -19.27 17.77 13.31
C ALA A 848 -20.29 17.23 12.30
N LEU A 849 -20.25 17.77 11.08
CA LEU A 849 -20.93 17.26 9.88
C LEU A 849 -19.90 16.80 8.85
N GLN A 850 -20.13 15.67 8.19
CA GLN A 850 -19.36 15.26 7.02
C GLN A 850 -20.13 15.66 5.76
N VAL A 851 -19.54 16.54 4.96
CA VAL A 851 -20.18 17.16 3.79
C VAL A 851 -19.44 16.72 2.52
N LEU A 852 -20.21 16.28 1.52
CA LEU A 852 -19.75 16.00 0.17
C LEU A 852 -19.91 17.23 -0.71
N LEU A 853 -18.87 17.54 -1.48
CA LEU A 853 -18.85 18.57 -2.51
C LEU A 853 -18.79 17.90 -3.88
N PRO A 854 -19.94 17.70 -4.57
CA PRO A 854 -20.00 16.87 -5.77
C PRO A 854 -19.11 17.35 -6.90
N LYS A 855 -19.05 18.67 -7.10
CA LYS A 855 -18.24 19.32 -8.15
C LYS A 855 -16.76 18.92 -8.08
N TYR A 856 -16.23 18.79 -6.86
CA TYR A 856 -14.83 18.44 -6.60
C TYR A 856 -14.64 16.98 -6.19
N GLY A 857 -15.73 16.22 -6.09
CA GLY A 857 -15.72 14.87 -5.54
C GLY A 857 -15.04 14.76 -4.18
N LEU A 858 -15.12 15.82 -3.38
CA LEU A 858 -14.40 15.99 -2.12
C LEU A 858 -15.34 15.79 -0.93
N GLU A 859 -14.86 15.08 0.07
CA GLU A 859 -15.51 14.99 1.37
C GLU A 859 -14.69 15.74 2.41
N SER A 860 -15.33 16.61 3.17
CA SER A 860 -14.67 17.30 4.28
C SER A 860 -15.57 17.44 5.50
N THR A 861 -14.94 17.62 6.66
CA THR A 861 -15.58 17.74 7.95
C THR A 861 -15.79 19.21 8.29
N LEU A 862 -17.04 19.59 8.53
CA LEU A 862 -17.44 20.87 9.09
C LEU A 862 -17.61 20.70 10.61
N PHE A 863 -16.72 21.28 11.40
CA PHE A 863 -16.78 21.22 12.86
C PHE A 863 -17.83 22.20 13.39
N LEU A 864 -18.67 21.73 14.32
CA LEU A 864 -19.79 22.51 14.88
C LEU A 864 -19.40 23.24 16.19
N THR A 865 -18.25 22.93 16.77
CA THR A 865 -17.69 23.66 17.91
C THR A 865 -16.87 24.85 17.42
N ALA A 866 -17.33 26.07 17.69
CA ALA A 866 -16.57 27.27 17.41
C ALA A 866 -15.47 27.47 18.48
N LYS A 867 -14.22 27.67 18.06
CA LYS A 867 -13.17 28.28 18.91
C LYS A 867 -13.42 29.80 19.01
N LEU A 868 -14.54 30.21 19.59
CA LEU A 868 -14.84 31.61 19.87
C LEU A 868 -14.68 31.86 21.38
N PRO A 869 -14.28 33.07 21.80
CA PRO A 869 -14.33 33.48 23.21
C PRO A 869 -15.74 33.24 23.80
N GLU A 870 -15.80 32.82 25.06
CA GLU A 870 -17.00 32.29 25.74
C GLU A 870 -18.26 33.17 25.64
N GLU A 871 -18.13 34.46 25.35
CA GLU A 871 -19.25 35.40 25.28
C GLU A 871 -20.13 35.28 24.00
N ASN A 872 -19.71 34.53 22.96
CA ASN A 872 -20.48 34.36 21.71
C ASN A 872 -20.55 32.92 21.17
N ALA A 873 -20.31 31.90 22.02
CA ALA A 873 -20.25 30.51 21.59
C ALA A 873 -21.63 29.94 21.21
N VAL A 874 -21.85 29.72 19.92
CA VAL A 874 -23.05 29.05 19.39
C VAL A 874 -23.02 27.57 19.77
N THR A 875 -24.06 27.10 20.48
CA THR A 875 -24.15 25.70 20.95
C THR A 875 -25.04 24.87 20.02
N TRP A 876 -24.48 23.81 19.46
CA TRP A 876 -25.21 22.82 18.66
C TRP A 876 -25.67 21.67 19.55
N THR A 877 -26.91 21.21 19.35
CA THR A 877 -27.49 20.08 20.08
C THR A 877 -27.63 18.87 19.15
N TYR A 878 -26.96 17.77 19.50
CA TYR A 878 -27.03 16.50 18.77
C TYR A 878 -28.20 15.65 19.29
N ASP A 879 -29.07 15.22 18.39
CA ASP A 879 -30.08 14.20 18.66
C ASP A 879 -29.58 12.84 18.12
N PRO A 880 -29.18 11.90 19.00
CA PRO A 880 -28.65 10.60 18.58
C PRO A 880 -29.73 9.67 18.02
N GLN A 881 -31.02 9.87 18.33
CA GLN A 881 -32.10 9.03 17.79
C GLN A 881 -32.45 9.41 16.35
N LYS A 882 -32.45 10.71 16.06
CA LYS A 882 -32.75 11.23 14.71
C LYS A 882 -31.50 11.43 13.85
N GLY A 883 -30.31 11.41 14.46
CA GLY A 883 -29.06 11.71 13.78
C GLY A 883 -29.01 13.15 13.26
N THR A 884 -29.57 14.12 14.00
CA THR A 884 -29.68 15.52 13.57
C THR A 884 -28.90 16.47 14.48
N GLN A 885 -28.47 17.59 13.92
CA GLN A 885 -27.83 18.70 14.66
C GLN A 885 -28.72 19.93 14.58
N THR A 886 -29.06 20.50 15.73
CA THR A 886 -29.95 21.68 15.79
C THR A 886 -29.28 22.85 16.48
N CYS A 887 -29.39 24.04 15.88
CA CYS A 887 -28.93 25.29 16.47
C CYS A 887 -29.75 26.48 15.94
N GLY A 888 -30.17 27.40 16.82
CA GLY A 888 -30.81 28.66 16.41
C GLY A 888 -32.08 28.49 15.55
N GLY A 889 -32.83 27.40 15.72
CA GLY A 889 -34.02 27.08 14.91
C GLY A 889 -33.71 26.39 13.57
N VAL A 890 -32.44 26.21 13.23
CA VAL A 890 -31.99 25.44 12.06
C VAL A 890 -31.69 24.01 12.50
N THR A 891 -32.28 23.03 11.81
CA THR A 891 -31.98 21.61 11.99
C THR A 891 -31.32 21.08 10.72
N LEU A 892 -30.14 20.47 10.86
CA LEU A 892 -29.40 19.81 9.80
C LEU A 892 -29.49 18.30 9.97
N SER A 893 -29.87 17.62 8.89
CA SER A 893 -30.04 16.18 8.81
C SER A 893 -29.25 15.59 7.63
N GLN A 894 -29.26 14.26 7.51
CA GLN A 894 -28.59 13.57 6.42
C GLN A 894 -29.25 13.89 5.07
N PHE A 895 -28.42 14.06 4.05
CA PHE A 895 -28.73 14.48 2.67
C PHE A 895 -29.25 15.91 2.50
N ASP A 896 -29.23 16.73 3.54
CA ASP A 896 -29.59 18.13 3.38
C ASP A 896 -28.55 18.86 2.54
N ARG A 897 -29.06 19.69 1.62
CA ARG A 897 -28.25 20.61 0.84
C ARG A 897 -27.80 21.75 1.74
N VAL A 898 -26.51 22.04 1.72
CA VAL A 898 -25.87 23.16 2.42
C VAL A 898 -25.01 23.93 1.43
N VAL A 899 -24.88 25.23 1.63
CA VAL A 899 -23.86 26.02 0.92
C VAL A 899 -22.71 26.22 1.88
N VAL A 900 -21.51 25.84 1.46
CA VAL A 900 -20.31 25.93 2.29
C VAL A 900 -19.21 26.69 1.56
N ARG A 901 -18.47 27.50 2.31
CA ARG A 901 -17.23 28.10 1.84
C ARG A 901 -16.09 27.12 2.03
N VAL A 902 -15.42 26.80 0.92
CA VAL A 902 -14.26 25.93 0.90
C VAL A 902 -13.00 26.79 1.00
N CYS A 903 -12.14 26.50 1.98
CA CYS A 903 -10.84 27.17 2.12
C CYS A 903 -9.79 26.21 2.69
N VAL A 904 -8.51 26.48 2.44
CA VAL A 904 -7.40 25.74 3.05
C VAL A 904 -7.02 26.39 4.39
N ASP A 905 -6.98 25.59 5.45
CA ASP A 905 -6.38 25.95 6.73
C ASP A 905 -4.92 25.51 6.72
N SER A 906 -4.02 26.50 6.69
CA SER A 906 -2.56 26.32 6.72
C SER A 906 -1.96 26.59 8.10
N SER A 907 -2.76 26.67 9.17
CA SER A 907 -2.26 26.91 10.53
C SER A 907 -1.33 25.80 11.02
N ASN A 908 -1.61 24.56 10.63
CA ASN A 908 -0.69 23.44 10.75
C ASN A 908 -0.08 23.13 9.38
N VAL A 909 1.17 23.57 9.17
CA VAL A 909 1.90 23.40 7.92
C VAL A 909 2.07 21.93 7.54
N GLN A 910 2.06 21.01 8.52
CA GLN A 910 2.18 19.57 8.29
C GLN A 910 0.91 18.93 7.72
N HIS A 911 -0.25 19.41 8.18
CA HIS A 911 -1.57 18.88 7.85
C HIS A 911 -2.45 20.01 7.35
N GLN A 912 -2.04 20.61 6.23
CA GLN A 912 -2.94 21.47 5.48
C GLN A 912 -4.23 20.70 5.23
N LYS A 913 -5.35 21.31 5.55
CA LYS A 913 -6.65 20.67 5.46
C LYS A 913 -7.64 21.62 4.81
N ILE A 914 -8.55 21.03 4.06
CA ILE A 914 -9.68 21.76 3.52
C ILE A 914 -10.68 21.91 4.67
N VAL A 915 -10.96 23.15 5.06
CA VAL A 915 -11.95 23.50 6.06
C VAL A 915 -13.18 24.04 5.36
N LEU A 916 -14.34 23.60 5.86
CA LEU A 916 -15.63 24.09 5.42
C LEU A 916 -16.17 25.08 6.46
N LYS A 917 -16.69 26.21 5.98
CA LYS A 917 -17.48 27.14 6.80
C LYS A 917 -18.90 27.17 6.26
N LEU A 918 -19.89 27.09 7.14
CA LEU A 918 -21.30 27.12 6.73
C LEU A 918 -21.66 28.52 6.21
N VAL A 919 -22.27 28.59 5.02
CA VAL A 919 -22.79 29.83 4.41
C VAL A 919 -24.31 29.82 4.49
N GLN A 920 -24.93 28.75 3.99
CA GLN A 920 -26.36 28.50 4.10
C GLN A 920 -26.64 27.07 4.61
N PRO A 921 -27.64 26.86 5.47
CA PRO A 921 -28.53 27.86 6.08
C PRO A 921 -27.81 28.81 7.06
N GLN A 922 -28.27 30.05 7.16
CA GLN A 922 -27.64 31.05 8.03
C GLN A 922 -27.98 30.79 9.50
N VAL A 923 -26.96 30.51 10.29
CA VAL A 923 -27.01 30.40 11.75
C VAL A 923 -26.29 31.62 12.36
N PRO A 924 -27.01 32.51 13.08
CA PRO A 924 -26.41 33.69 13.70
C PRO A 924 -25.21 33.34 14.59
N GLY A 925 -24.09 34.04 14.42
CA GLY A 925 -22.86 33.80 15.19
C GLY A 925 -22.01 32.60 14.75
N PHE A 926 -22.46 31.82 13.76
CA PHE A 926 -21.73 30.64 13.26
C PHE A 926 -21.48 30.68 11.74
N SER A 927 -22.50 31.04 10.94
CA SER A 927 -22.38 31.06 9.48
C SER A 927 -21.61 32.27 8.97
N VAL A 928 -20.87 32.10 7.88
CA VAL A 928 -20.16 33.20 7.19
C VAL A 928 -21.06 33.83 6.11
N PRO A 929 -20.98 35.15 5.88
CA PRO A 929 -21.72 35.79 4.80
C PRO A 929 -21.23 35.30 3.43
N GLU A 930 -22.12 35.23 2.46
CA GLU A 930 -21.80 34.90 1.06
C GLU A 930 -20.71 35.82 0.51
N ALA A 931 -19.86 35.26 -0.35
CA ALA A 931 -18.79 36.02 -0.97
C ALA A 931 -19.39 37.00 -1.99
N LEU A 932 -19.17 38.31 -1.78
CA LEU A 932 -19.54 39.35 -2.74
C LEU A 932 -18.68 39.19 -4.00
N GLY A 933 -19.20 38.50 -5.01
CA GLY A 933 -18.58 38.36 -6.33
C GLY A 933 -18.55 36.94 -6.88
N SER A 934 -19.71 36.41 -7.27
CA SER A 934 -19.79 35.28 -8.22
C SER A 934 -21.10 35.32 -9.02
N SER A 935 -21.46 36.49 -9.56
CA SER A 935 -22.41 36.53 -10.67
C SER A 935 -21.73 35.99 -11.93
N SER A 936 -22.34 34.97 -12.52
CA SER A 936 -21.89 34.20 -13.69
C SER A 936 -21.87 34.97 -15.02
N GLU A 937 -21.61 36.28 -15.04
CA GLU A 937 -21.68 37.12 -16.26
C GLU A 937 -20.35 37.75 -16.73
N ASP A 938 -19.27 37.75 -15.94
CA ASP A 938 -18.03 38.48 -16.27
C ASP A 938 -16.86 37.64 -16.85
N LEU A 939 -17.17 36.55 -17.56
CA LEU A 939 -16.20 35.85 -18.41
C LEU A 939 -16.45 36.15 -19.89
N ARG A 940 -16.24 37.40 -20.31
CA ARG A 940 -15.96 37.72 -21.72
C ARG A 940 -14.45 37.96 -21.87
N PRO A 941 -13.76 37.26 -22.79
CA PRO A 941 -12.34 37.46 -22.99
C PRO A 941 -12.07 38.88 -23.49
N ALA A 942 -11.16 39.59 -22.83
CA ALA A 942 -10.67 40.89 -23.28
C ALA A 942 -10.11 40.76 -24.71
N LYS A 943 -10.71 41.49 -25.65
CA LYS A 943 -10.16 41.68 -27.00
C LYS A 943 -8.75 42.27 -26.86
N LYS A 944 -7.74 41.49 -27.23
CA LYS A 944 -6.40 42.00 -27.53
C LYS A 944 -6.53 43.06 -28.62
N LEU A 945 -6.32 44.33 -28.27
CA LEU A 945 -6.02 45.37 -29.24
C LEU A 945 -4.67 45.05 -29.87
N ARG A 946 -4.66 44.95 -31.20
CA ARG A 946 -3.45 44.94 -32.01
C ARG A 946 -2.80 46.32 -31.97
N THR A 947 -1.54 46.36 -31.58
CA THR A 947 -0.49 47.19 -32.18
C THR A 947 0.70 46.29 -32.45
#